data_AF-A0A804IJU3-F1
#
_entry.id   AF-A0A804IJU3-F1
#
_cell.length_a   1.000
_cell.length_b   1.000
_cell.length_c   1.000
_cell.angle_alpha   90.00
_cell.angle_beta   90.00
_cell.angle_gamma   90.00
#
_symmetry.space_group_name_H-M   'P 1'
#
loop_
_entity.id
_entity.type
_entity.pdbx_description
1 polymer ?
#
loop_
_entity_poly.entity_id
_entity_poly.type
_entity_poly.pdbx_seq_one_letter_code
_entity_poly.pdbx_strand_id
1 'polypeptide(L)'
;MEIFLLKVLLDSIAQFSLVSSNNNVKPELVQRYCQKIDQIIEQFEPVCNEIAASKITLDEQLVKVLKELDSAVNEARELVLSWFPMTSKIYFVLQIETTVTKIYSSTLEICQLVESLLLTPVASTALKSIEGFQHMDEEPISVVIEKAIRDQTEKDIPRPEHLDMISNFLSLSSNQELLMEAVALEKLKLKIGCNVTQAELENIDHIIALITYMHDCLVKSKQLQSINGVSIPADFCCPLSLELMSDPVIVASGQTYERAFIRKWLDQGFNVCPRTRQTLGHTNLIPNYTVKALIANWCESNNIKLPDPMKSISLNLPSSFLKPTDASATDLIVSHSGDATRVDRPRSPERYVEVTTSQRDAHSSNGFPHETPHETYLHDKSVSPHHRSSSGSSPLQLANGSQANTSRISLVSTEGNKESSMEQRHASSGSQTVNQPKQYSEPGQFPGHNRTDSASEAVSNNDHIEGPGDANMASQVSSDLTHYSSDTSGELAQDAQASSAPQREPDFPPRLVDARARSQSMFRRPSVPRIISSQSMDSRPDLSGVETQVRKLIEDLKSDSGDMQRTATEELRLLAKHSMENRIVIANCGAISLLVGLLRSTDTKTQEHAVTALLNLSLNDNNKIAIGNADSIDPLIHVLETGNPEAKENSAATLYSLSVIEENKVRIGRSRAIGPLVELLANGTPRGKKDAATALFNLSIFHENKLRIVQAGAVRHLVELMDPAAGMVDKAVAVLSNLATIPEGRTAIGQAGGIPVLVEVVELGSARGKENAAAALLHLCTNSGRFCSLVLQEGAVPPLVALSQSGTPRAKEKAQALLSYFRNQRHGNAGRR
;
A
#
# COMPACT_ATOMS: atom_id res chain seq x y z
N MET A 1 25.19 -13.47 -44.88
CA MET A 1 24.55 -13.34 -43.55
C MET A 1 25.43 -12.53 -42.62
N GLU A 2 26.75 -12.75 -42.65
CA GLU A 2 27.75 -12.11 -41.77
C GLU A 2 27.75 -10.57 -41.77
N ILE A 3 27.80 -9.91 -42.94
CA ILE A 3 27.78 -8.43 -43.04
C ILE A 3 26.53 -7.81 -42.39
N PHE A 4 25.40 -8.53 -42.37
CA PHE A 4 24.18 -8.08 -41.73
C PHE A 4 24.30 -8.12 -40.20
N LEU A 5 24.93 -9.16 -39.64
CA LEU A 5 25.13 -9.30 -38.18
C LEU A 5 26.01 -8.19 -37.62
N LEU A 6 27.15 -7.91 -38.27
CA LEU A 6 28.07 -6.86 -37.84
C LEU A 6 27.42 -5.47 -37.93
N LYS A 7 26.57 -5.24 -38.94
CA LYS A 7 25.77 -4.01 -39.03
C LYS A 7 24.76 -3.88 -37.88
N VAL A 8 24.05 -4.96 -37.54
CA VAL A 8 23.13 -4.96 -36.39
C VAL A 8 23.86 -4.62 -35.09
N LEU A 9 25.03 -5.20 -34.85
CA LEU A 9 25.85 -4.89 -33.68
C LEU A 9 26.30 -3.41 -33.64
N LEU A 10 26.75 -2.86 -34.77
CA LEU A 10 27.10 -1.43 -34.88
C LEU A 10 25.89 -0.51 -34.65
N ASP A 11 24.71 -0.88 -35.18
CA ASP A 11 23.45 -0.16 -34.94
C ASP A 11 23.05 -0.23 -33.45
N SER A 12 23.23 -1.38 -32.77
CA SER A 12 23.01 -1.56 -31.33
C SER A 12 23.97 -0.73 -30.48
N ILE A 13 25.25 -0.70 -30.83
CA ILE A 13 26.30 0.12 -30.21
C ILE A 13 25.95 1.61 -30.33
N ALA A 14 25.63 2.09 -31.54
CA ALA A 14 25.27 3.49 -31.77
C ALA A 14 24.02 3.91 -30.97
N GLN A 15 23.04 3.01 -30.85
CA GLN A 15 21.86 3.23 -29.99
C GLN A 15 22.24 3.30 -28.50
N PHE A 16 23.15 2.46 -28.01
CA PHE A 16 23.63 2.53 -26.64
C PHE A 16 24.35 3.86 -26.36
N SER A 17 25.29 4.27 -27.20
CA SER A 17 26.04 5.52 -26.99
C SER A 17 25.16 6.78 -27.13
N LEU A 18 24.11 6.75 -27.97
CA LEU A 18 23.06 7.78 -27.98
C LEU A 18 22.28 7.85 -26.67
N VAL A 19 21.96 6.69 -26.08
CA VAL A 19 21.35 6.63 -24.74
C VAL A 19 22.34 7.12 -23.69
N SER A 20 23.61 6.71 -23.75
CA SER A 20 24.67 7.09 -22.82
C SER A 20 24.86 8.61 -22.73
N SER A 21 25.12 9.25 -23.87
CA SER A 21 25.49 10.66 -24.02
C SER A 21 24.45 11.69 -23.55
N ASN A 22 23.21 11.26 -23.28
CA ASN A 22 22.15 12.08 -22.66
C ASN A 22 22.40 12.34 -21.15
N ASN A 23 23.55 12.94 -20.83
CA ASN A 23 24.05 13.14 -19.46
C ASN A 23 23.19 14.06 -18.57
N ASN A 24 22.42 14.99 -19.14
CA ASN A 24 21.73 16.06 -18.38
C ASN A 24 20.56 15.60 -17.49
N VAL A 25 20.20 14.31 -17.48
CA VAL A 25 19.00 13.78 -16.80
C VAL A 25 19.28 12.53 -15.96
N LYS A 26 20.46 11.90 -16.07
CA LYS A 26 20.76 10.61 -15.43
C LYS A 26 21.38 10.77 -14.03
N PRO A 27 21.03 9.91 -13.05
CA PRO A 27 21.75 9.82 -11.78
C PRO A 27 23.19 9.30 -11.95
N GLU A 28 24.07 9.76 -11.06
CA GLU A 28 25.52 9.49 -11.05
C GLU A 28 25.87 8.00 -11.17
N LEU A 29 25.13 7.13 -10.47
CA LEU A 29 25.32 5.67 -10.53
C LEU A 29 25.14 5.11 -11.94
N VAL A 30 24.10 5.53 -12.65
CA VAL A 30 23.82 5.08 -14.03
C VAL A 30 24.87 5.64 -14.99
N GLN A 31 25.27 6.91 -14.78
CA GLN A 31 26.29 7.57 -15.59
C GLN A 31 27.65 6.85 -15.47
N ARG A 32 28.04 6.41 -14.26
CA ARG A 32 29.28 5.66 -14.00
C ARG A 32 29.34 4.36 -14.82
N TYR A 33 28.26 3.59 -14.88
CA TYR A 33 28.23 2.37 -15.70
C TYR A 33 28.12 2.64 -17.20
N CYS A 34 27.40 3.68 -17.62
CA CYS A 34 27.39 4.11 -19.02
C CYS A 34 28.82 4.43 -19.50
N GLN A 35 29.58 5.20 -18.71
CA GLN A 35 30.99 5.52 -19.00
C GLN A 35 31.89 4.28 -19.06
N LYS A 36 31.74 3.33 -18.12
CA LYS A 36 32.49 2.05 -18.17
C LYS A 36 32.20 1.25 -19.46
N ILE A 37 30.94 1.24 -19.91
CA ILE A 37 30.55 0.51 -21.12
C ILE A 37 31.06 1.22 -22.39
N ASP A 38 30.89 2.55 -22.49
CA ASP A 38 31.41 3.31 -23.62
C ASP A 38 32.93 3.16 -23.75
N GLN A 39 33.69 3.18 -22.64
CA GLN A 39 35.15 2.96 -22.66
C GLN A 39 35.56 1.62 -23.29
N ILE A 40 34.78 0.55 -23.07
CA ILE A 40 35.04 -0.77 -23.68
C ILE A 40 34.66 -0.74 -25.17
N ILE A 41 33.49 -0.17 -25.49
CA ILE A 41 32.95 -0.12 -26.85
C ILE A 41 33.80 0.77 -27.79
N GLU A 42 34.31 1.90 -27.31
CA GLU A 42 35.19 2.81 -28.06
C GLU A 42 36.49 2.12 -28.53
N GLN A 43 37.03 1.17 -27.75
CA GLN A 43 38.20 0.39 -28.17
C GLN A 43 37.85 -0.67 -29.24
N PHE A 44 36.57 -1.05 -29.35
CA PHE A 44 36.11 -2.12 -30.22
C PHE A 44 35.61 -1.64 -31.59
N GLU A 45 35.13 -0.40 -31.70
CA GLU A 45 34.67 0.18 -32.96
C GLU A 45 35.70 0.09 -34.12
N PRO A 46 37.02 0.29 -33.90
CA PRO A 46 38.04 0.08 -34.95
C PRO A 46 38.10 -1.36 -35.46
N VAL A 47 37.92 -2.35 -34.56
CA VAL A 47 37.93 -3.78 -34.90
C VAL A 47 36.71 -4.15 -35.73
N CYS A 48 35.53 -3.62 -35.39
CA CYS A 48 34.33 -3.79 -36.22
C CYS A 48 34.52 -3.27 -37.65
N ASN A 49 35.11 -2.08 -37.79
CA ASN A 49 35.39 -1.50 -39.11
C ASN A 49 36.40 -2.34 -39.93
N GLU A 50 37.39 -2.95 -39.28
CA GLU A 50 38.35 -3.85 -39.93
C GLU A 50 37.71 -5.16 -40.40
N ILE A 51 36.85 -5.78 -39.59
CA ILE A 51 36.07 -6.98 -39.99
C ILE A 51 35.19 -6.66 -41.20
N ALA A 52 34.50 -5.50 -41.19
CA ALA A 52 33.63 -5.06 -42.27
C ALA A 52 34.40 -4.84 -43.60
N ALA A 53 35.60 -4.27 -43.53
CA ALA A 53 36.44 -3.99 -44.68
C ALA A 53 37.06 -5.28 -45.30
N SER A 54 37.40 -6.25 -44.46
CA SER A 54 38.26 -7.38 -44.84
C SER A 54 37.55 -8.53 -45.57
N LYS A 55 36.21 -8.52 -45.67
CA LYS A 55 35.39 -9.55 -46.37
C LYS A 55 35.66 -11.00 -45.92
N ILE A 56 35.99 -11.18 -44.65
CA ILE A 56 36.32 -12.47 -44.04
C ILE A 56 35.06 -13.32 -43.96
N THR A 57 35.17 -14.62 -44.23
CA THR A 57 34.14 -15.60 -43.85
C THR A 57 34.20 -15.79 -42.34
N LEU A 58 33.19 -15.33 -41.60
CA LEU A 58 33.20 -15.45 -40.14
C LEU A 58 33.04 -16.93 -39.74
N ASP A 59 33.93 -17.41 -38.89
CA ASP A 59 33.81 -18.74 -38.28
C ASP A 59 32.62 -18.80 -37.31
N GLU A 60 32.09 -20.00 -37.05
CA GLU A 60 30.90 -20.23 -36.23
C GLU A 60 31.08 -19.71 -34.80
N GLN A 61 32.29 -19.85 -34.23
CA GLN A 61 32.63 -19.28 -32.93
C GLN A 61 32.55 -17.74 -32.94
N LEU A 62 33.16 -17.08 -33.93
CA LEU A 62 33.13 -15.62 -34.04
C LEU A 62 31.70 -15.08 -34.25
N VAL A 63 30.88 -15.78 -35.05
CA VAL A 63 29.44 -15.48 -35.23
C VAL A 63 28.66 -15.61 -33.92
N LYS A 64 29.01 -16.59 -33.07
CA LYS A 64 28.39 -16.78 -31.75
C LYS A 64 28.72 -15.62 -30.81
N VAL A 65 30.00 -15.29 -30.64
CA VAL A 65 30.43 -14.24 -29.70
C VAL A 65 29.94 -12.86 -30.12
N LEU A 66 29.87 -12.57 -31.44
CA LEU A 66 29.27 -11.33 -31.96
C LEU A 66 27.77 -11.19 -31.59
N LYS A 67 27.00 -12.29 -31.54
CA LYS A 67 25.61 -12.29 -31.08
C LYS A 67 25.49 -12.11 -29.57
N GLU A 68 26.41 -12.70 -28.81
CA GLU A 68 26.46 -12.55 -27.36
C GLU A 68 26.77 -11.10 -26.97
N LEU A 69 27.72 -10.45 -27.66
CA LEU A 69 28.01 -9.04 -27.48
C LEU A 69 26.82 -8.14 -27.87
N ASP A 70 26.17 -8.39 -29.02
CA ASP A 70 24.97 -7.64 -29.42
C ASP A 70 23.84 -7.77 -28.38
N SER A 71 23.60 -8.99 -27.89
CA SER A 71 22.61 -9.24 -26.84
C SER A 71 22.97 -8.51 -25.53
N ALA A 72 24.25 -8.47 -25.15
CA ALA A 72 24.70 -7.81 -23.92
C ALA A 72 24.64 -6.28 -24.02
N VAL A 73 25.00 -5.69 -25.16
CA VAL A 73 24.83 -4.24 -25.42
C VAL A 73 23.35 -3.83 -25.40
N ASN A 74 22.47 -4.66 -26.00
CA ASN A 74 21.02 -4.47 -25.91
C ASN A 74 20.51 -4.57 -24.47
N GLU A 75 20.91 -5.60 -23.71
CA GLU A 75 20.56 -5.79 -22.29
C GLU A 75 20.98 -4.57 -21.45
N ALA A 76 22.20 -4.06 -21.64
CA ALA A 76 22.68 -2.86 -20.96
C ALA A 76 21.86 -1.61 -21.33
N ARG A 77 21.48 -1.44 -22.60
CA ARG A 77 20.63 -0.32 -23.03
C ARG A 77 19.27 -0.36 -22.34
N GLU A 78 18.62 -1.53 -22.28
CA GLU A 78 17.32 -1.68 -21.61
C GLU A 78 17.42 -1.44 -20.09
N LEU A 79 18.49 -1.89 -19.43
CA LEU A 79 18.73 -1.59 -18.01
C LEU A 79 18.91 -0.08 -17.75
N VAL A 80 19.61 0.63 -18.64
CA VAL A 80 19.81 2.08 -18.56
C VAL A 80 18.53 2.86 -18.88
N LEU A 81 17.73 2.42 -19.86
CA LEU A 81 16.46 3.05 -20.25
C LEU A 81 15.34 2.80 -19.23
N SER A 82 15.36 1.65 -18.56
CA SER A 82 14.36 1.29 -17.53
C SER A 82 14.64 1.89 -16.15
N TRP A 83 15.65 2.76 -16.02
CA TRP A 83 15.98 3.46 -14.79
C TRP A 83 15.09 4.69 -14.53
N PHE A 84 14.53 4.78 -13.32
CA PHE A 84 13.78 5.93 -12.80
C PHE A 84 14.02 6.07 -11.28
N PRO A 85 13.61 7.16 -10.62
CA PRO A 85 13.89 7.39 -9.18
C PRO A 85 13.36 6.33 -8.19
N MET A 86 12.57 5.36 -8.65
CA MET A 86 11.99 4.26 -7.85
C MET A 86 12.61 2.89 -8.20
N THR A 87 13.68 2.86 -9.01
CA THR A 87 14.39 1.61 -9.33
C THR A 87 15.34 1.28 -8.19
N SER A 88 15.44 0.00 -7.81
CA SER A 88 16.40 -0.43 -6.78
C SER A 88 17.82 -0.25 -7.30
N LYS A 89 18.65 0.46 -6.53
CA LYS A 89 20.07 0.66 -6.80
C LYS A 89 20.82 -0.67 -6.74
N ILE A 90 20.57 -1.50 -5.72
CA ILE A 90 21.23 -2.79 -5.55
C ILE A 90 20.90 -3.72 -6.71
N TYR A 91 19.62 -3.89 -7.03
CA TYR A 91 19.20 -4.80 -8.10
C TYR A 91 19.74 -4.36 -9.46
N PHE A 92 19.66 -3.06 -9.79
CA PHE A 92 20.26 -2.53 -11.02
C PHE A 92 21.76 -2.83 -11.12
N VAL A 93 22.49 -2.68 -10.01
CA VAL A 93 23.94 -2.91 -9.97
C VAL A 93 24.30 -4.38 -10.15
N LEU A 94 23.58 -5.30 -9.51
CA LEU A 94 23.74 -6.75 -9.72
C LEU A 94 23.51 -7.15 -11.18
N GLN A 95 22.52 -6.54 -11.85
CA GLN A 95 22.26 -6.80 -13.28
C GLN A 95 23.32 -6.15 -14.18
N ILE A 96 23.59 -4.84 -14.04
CA ILE A 96 24.47 -4.12 -14.96
C ILE A 96 25.93 -4.53 -14.83
N GLU A 97 26.45 -4.89 -13.65
CA GLU A 97 27.82 -5.41 -13.53
C GLU A 97 27.97 -6.79 -14.18
N THR A 98 26.94 -7.63 -14.10
CA THR A 98 26.87 -8.89 -14.84
C THR A 98 26.92 -8.63 -16.35
N THR A 99 26.12 -7.69 -16.86
CA THR A 99 26.11 -7.32 -18.29
C THR A 99 27.42 -6.66 -18.74
N VAL A 100 28.02 -5.77 -17.95
CA VAL A 100 29.35 -5.18 -18.22
C VAL A 100 30.41 -6.28 -18.35
N THR A 101 30.36 -7.29 -17.48
CA THR A 101 31.28 -8.43 -17.53
C THR A 101 31.09 -9.24 -18.83
N LYS A 102 29.85 -9.49 -19.27
CA LYS A 102 29.56 -10.12 -20.58
C LYS A 102 30.13 -9.30 -21.74
N ILE A 103 29.87 -7.98 -21.76
CA ILE A 103 30.38 -7.05 -22.80
C ILE A 103 31.91 -7.12 -22.84
N TYR A 104 32.58 -7.03 -21.69
CA TYR A 104 34.03 -7.14 -21.59
C TYR A 104 34.55 -8.47 -22.14
N SER A 105 34.02 -9.61 -21.66
CA SER A 105 34.50 -10.93 -22.07
C SER A 105 34.27 -11.21 -23.56
N SER A 106 33.10 -10.87 -24.10
CA SER A 106 32.80 -11.08 -25.52
C SER A 106 33.65 -10.16 -26.41
N THR A 107 33.89 -8.91 -25.99
CA THR A 107 34.78 -7.99 -26.72
C THR A 107 36.21 -8.51 -26.75
N LEU A 108 36.74 -8.99 -25.61
CA LEU A 108 38.07 -9.57 -25.52
C LEU A 108 38.22 -10.84 -26.37
N GLU A 109 37.26 -11.77 -26.32
CA GLU A 109 37.28 -12.98 -27.14
C GLU A 109 37.20 -12.65 -28.65
N ILE A 110 36.40 -11.66 -29.06
CA ILE A 110 36.39 -11.22 -30.47
C ILE A 110 37.75 -10.65 -30.86
N CYS A 111 38.38 -9.80 -30.04
CA CYS A 111 39.71 -9.26 -30.35
C CYS A 111 40.77 -10.37 -30.49
N GLN A 112 40.76 -11.38 -29.61
CA GLN A 112 41.63 -12.56 -29.68
C GLN A 112 41.41 -13.37 -30.96
N LEU A 113 40.15 -13.67 -31.30
CA LEU A 113 39.81 -14.41 -32.52
C LEU A 113 40.22 -13.63 -33.77
N VAL A 114 39.95 -12.32 -33.84
CA VAL A 114 40.30 -11.48 -34.99
C VAL A 114 41.82 -11.33 -35.13
N GLU A 115 42.56 -11.15 -34.04
CA GLU A 115 44.04 -11.11 -34.07
C GLU A 115 44.60 -12.44 -34.59
N SER A 116 44.05 -13.58 -34.17
CA SER A 116 44.47 -14.91 -34.66
C SER A 116 44.18 -15.15 -36.15
N LEU A 117 43.10 -14.55 -36.68
CA LEU A 117 42.65 -14.72 -38.06
C LEU A 117 43.33 -13.76 -39.05
N LEU A 118 43.69 -12.54 -38.61
CA LEU A 118 44.17 -11.47 -39.48
C LEU A 118 45.60 -11.00 -39.20
N LEU A 119 46.14 -11.26 -38.01
CA LEU A 119 47.42 -10.72 -37.52
C LEU A 119 47.51 -9.18 -37.67
N THR A 120 46.40 -8.48 -37.46
CA THR A 120 46.33 -7.02 -37.65
C THR A 120 46.79 -6.25 -36.41
N PRO A 121 47.51 -5.12 -36.59
CA PRO A 121 47.94 -4.30 -35.46
C PRO A 121 46.76 -3.64 -34.74
N VAL A 122 45.63 -3.43 -35.42
CA VAL A 122 44.40 -2.83 -34.85
C VAL A 122 43.81 -3.75 -33.78
N ALA A 123 43.59 -5.03 -34.09
CA ALA A 123 43.15 -6.03 -33.11
C ALA A 123 44.13 -6.14 -31.93
N SER A 124 45.44 -6.20 -32.20
CA SER A 124 46.47 -6.26 -31.14
C SER A 124 46.52 -5.01 -30.24
N THR A 125 46.05 -3.86 -30.74
CA THR A 125 46.01 -2.59 -29.99
C THR A 125 44.74 -2.53 -29.15
N ALA A 126 43.59 -2.85 -29.73
CA ALA A 126 42.33 -2.97 -29.01
C ALA A 126 42.43 -4.00 -27.87
N LEU A 127 43.02 -5.17 -28.13
CA LEU A 127 43.26 -6.22 -27.14
C LEU A 127 44.05 -5.69 -25.94
N LYS A 128 45.20 -5.04 -26.17
CA LYS A 128 46.02 -4.44 -25.08
C LYS A 128 45.31 -3.32 -24.33
N SER A 129 44.53 -2.48 -25.02
CA SER A 129 43.69 -1.47 -24.37
C SER A 129 42.63 -2.12 -23.47
N ILE A 130 41.98 -3.18 -23.94
CA ILE A 130 40.92 -3.89 -23.21
C ILE A 130 41.51 -4.64 -22.01
N GLU A 131 42.59 -5.39 -22.18
CA GLU A 131 43.33 -6.03 -21.08
C GLU A 131 43.81 -5.01 -20.04
N GLY A 132 44.13 -3.78 -20.46
CA GLY A 132 44.43 -2.66 -19.57
C GLY A 132 43.29 -2.28 -18.60
N PHE A 133 42.01 -2.47 -18.99
CA PHE A 133 40.87 -2.23 -18.10
C PHE A 133 40.69 -3.31 -17.03
N GLN A 134 41.34 -4.47 -17.17
CA GLN A 134 41.29 -5.55 -16.17
C GLN A 134 41.99 -5.19 -14.85
N HIS A 135 42.82 -4.13 -14.86
CA HIS A 135 43.58 -3.62 -13.71
C HIS A 135 42.95 -2.37 -13.05
N MET A 136 41.64 -2.16 -13.19
CA MET A 136 40.92 -1.18 -12.37
C MET A 136 40.73 -1.76 -10.96
N ASP A 137 41.63 -1.42 -10.03
CA ASP A 137 41.88 -2.03 -8.70
C ASP A 137 40.72 -2.11 -7.67
N GLU A 138 39.46 -1.89 -8.06
CA GLU A 138 38.29 -1.97 -7.16
C GLU A 138 37.45 -3.23 -7.43
N GLU A 139 37.25 -4.06 -6.39
CA GLU A 139 36.37 -5.23 -6.44
C GLU A 139 34.95 -4.80 -6.87
N PRO A 140 34.30 -5.48 -7.85
CA PRO A 140 32.94 -5.13 -8.28
C PRO A 140 31.98 -5.15 -7.09
N ILE A 141 31.18 -4.09 -6.94
CA ILE A 141 30.35 -3.93 -5.75
C ILE A 141 29.27 -5.02 -5.66
N SER A 142 28.87 -5.62 -6.80
CA SER A 142 28.06 -6.84 -6.86
C SER A 142 28.64 -7.98 -6.02
N VAL A 143 29.95 -8.25 -6.11
CA VAL A 143 30.63 -9.29 -5.33
C VAL A 143 30.59 -8.97 -3.83
N VAL A 144 30.68 -7.70 -3.47
CA VAL A 144 30.59 -7.23 -2.06
C VAL A 144 29.15 -7.38 -1.53
N ILE A 145 28.15 -7.07 -2.34
CA ILE A 145 26.72 -7.27 -2.03
C ILE A 145 26.43 -8.77 -1.84
N GLU A 146 26.92 -9.63 -2.74
CA GLU A 146 26.77 -11.07 -2.62
C GLU A 146 27.47 -11.66 -1.39
N LYS A 147 28.66 -11.15 -1.02
CA LYS A 147 29.33 -11.50 0.24
C LYS A 147 28.44 -11.15 1.45
N ALA A 148 27.94 -9.92 1.50
CA ALA A 148 27.08 -9.45 2.60
C ALA A 148 25.75 -10.23 2.68
N ILE A 149 25.18 -10.65 1.55
CA ILE A 149 24.01 -11.54 1.48
C ILE A 149 24.37 -12.93 2.02
N ARG A 150 25.50 -13.53 1.61
CA ARG A 150 25.92 -14.85 2.10
C ARG A 150 26.13 -14.85 3.62
N ASP A 151 26.89 -13.88 4.13
CA ASP A 151 27.11 -13.67 5.57
C ASP A 151 25.75 -13.70 6.32
N GLN A 152 24.74 -12.97 5.82
CA GLN A 152 23.40 -12.94 6.40
C GLN A 152 22.65 -14.29 6.31
N THR A 153 22.72 -14.99 5.17
CA THR A 153 22.02 -16.29 4.99
C THR A 153 22.58 -17.41 5.87
N GLU A 154 23.89 -17.38 6.14
CA GLU A 154 24.57 -18.35 7.02
C GLU A 154 24.32 -18.06 8.52
N LYS A 155 23.51 -17.02 8.83
CA LYS A 155 23.19 -16.47 10.16
C LYS A 155 24.35 -15.74 10.84
N ASP A 156 25.42 -15.47 10.10
CA ASP A 156 26.49 -14.61 10.57
C ASP A 156 26.11 -13.13 10.47
N ILE A 157 26.92 -12.29 11.10
CA ILE A 157 26.76 -10.83 11.08
C ILE A 157 27.48 -10.30 9.84
N PRO A 158 26.79 -9.64 8.89
CA PRO A 158 27.44 -9.04 7.73
C PRO A 158 28.53 -8.06 8.16
N ARG A 159 29.71 -8.19 7.56
CA ARG A 159 30.89 -7.43 7.98
C ARG A 159 30.66 -5.92 7.83
N PRO A 160 30.96 -5.08 8.86
CA PRO A 160 30.77 -3.64 8.78
C PRO A 160 31.46 -3.01 7.57
N GLU A 161 32.64 -3.49 7.20
CA GLU A 161 33.41 -3.00 6.05
C GLU A 161 32.66 -3.22 4.72
N HIS A 162 31.97 -4.35 4.56
CA HIS A 162 31.13 -4.61 3.38
C HIS A 162 29.92 -3.65 3.36
N LEU A 163 29.27 -3.45 4.52
CA LEU A 163 28.09 -2.58 4.62
C LEU A 163 28.44 -1.10 4.36
N ASP A 164 29.57 -0.63 4.86
CA ASP A 164 30.07 0.73 4.60
C ASP A 164 30.44 0.91 3.13
N MET A 165 31.05 -0.10 2.48
CA MET A 165 31.37 -0.05 1.05
C MET A 165 30.10 0.03 0.19
N ILE A 166 29.09 -0.81 0.48
CA ILE A 166 27.78 -0.79 -0.20
C ILE A 166 27.06 0.55 0.02
N SER A 167 27.04 1.03 1.26
CA SER A 167 26.44 2.31 1.68
C SER A 167 27.04 3.50 0.92
N ASN A 168 28.37 3.58 0.89
CA ASN A 168 29.08 4.67 0.22
C ASN A 168 28.96 4.59 -1.30
N PHE A 169 29.15 3.42 -1.90
CA PHE A 169 29.11 3.27 -3.36
C PHE A 169 27.72 3.55 -3.95
N LEU A 170 26.66 3.08 -3.28
CA LEU A 170 25.27 3.25 -3.75
C LEU A 170 24.61 4.54 -3.24
N SER A 171 25.25 5.29 -2.33
CA SER A 171 24.61 6.38 -1.57
C SER A 171 23.34 5.88 -0.86
N LEU A 172 23.53 4.96 0.09
CA LEU A 172 22.50 4.40 0.96
C LEU A 172 22.84 4.67 2.45
N SER A 173 23.43 5.84 2.72
CA SER A 173 23.98 6.19 4.04
C SER A 173 22.97 6.85 4.97
N SER A 174 21.82 7.30 4.46
CA SER A 174 20.72 7.81 5.27
C SER A 174 19.57 6.82 5.44
N ASN A 175 18.85 6.92 6.56
CA ASN A 175 17.62 6.16 6.80
C ASN A 175 16.57 6.40 5.71
N GLN A 176 16.49 7.62 5.16
CA GLN A 176 15.59 7.92 4.04
C GLN A 176 15.94 7.09 2.81
N GLU A 177 17.23 6.96 2.45
CA GLU A 177 17.67 6.19 1.29
C GLU A 177 17.44 4.69 1.45
N LEU A 178 17.74 4.12 2.61
CA LEU A 178 17.43 2.72 2.92
C LEU A 178 15.93 2.43 2.84
N LEU A 179 15.09 3.33 3.36
CA LEU A 179 13.64 3.19 3.26
C LEU A 179 13.12 3.32 1.83
N MET A 180 13.72 4.17 0.99
CA MET A 180 13.38 4.31 -0.43
C MET A 180 13.79 3.07 -1.24
N GLU A 181 15.00 2.54 -1.01
CA GLU A 181 15.52 1.32 -1.64
C GLU A 181 14.63 0.11 -1.31
N ALA A 182 14.19 -0.02 -0.05
CA ALA A 182 13.24 -1.06 0.36
C ALA A 182 11.88 -0.95 -0.38
N VAL A 183 11.32 0.27 -0.56
CA VAL A 183 10.08 0.43 -1.36
C VAL A 183 10.32 0.09 -2.83
N ALA A 184 11.49 0.44 -3.38
CA ALA A 184 11.86 0.10 -4.75
C ALA A 184 11.91 -1.42 -4.95
N LEU A 185 12.48 -2.16 -3.98
CA LEU A 185 12.54 -3.63 -3.97
C LEU A 185 11.16 -4.27 -3.78
N GLU A 186 10.33 -3.79 -2.85
CA GLU A 186 8.94 -4.25 -2.67
C GLU A 186 8.12 -4.07 -3.97
N LYS A 187 8.26 -2.91 -4.63
CA LYS A 187 7.60 -2.61 -5.92
C LYS A 187 8.14 -3.48 -7.06
N LEU A 188 9.45 -3.75 -7.06
CA LEU A 188 10.08 -4.66 -8.02
C LEU A 188 9.55 -6.09 -7.86
N LYS A 189 9.45 -6.60 -6.63
CA LYS A 189 8.87 -7.91 -6.31
C LYS A 189 7.43 -8.03 -6.84
N LEU A 190 6.61 -7.00 -6.64
CA LEU A 190 5.25 -6.93 -7.17
C LEU A 190 5.20 -6.88 -8.72
N LYS A 191 6.18 -6.25 -9.38
CA LYS A 191 6.28 -6.19 -10.85
C LYS A 191 6.71 -7.55 -11.45
N ILE A 192 7.53 -8.31 -10.72
CA ILE A 192 8.17 -9.55 -11.20
C ILE A 192 7.31 -10.80 -11.00
N GLY A 193 6.41 -10.80 -10.00
CA GLY A 193 5.69 -11.98 -9.48
C GLY A 193 4.68 -12.70 -10.41
N CYS A 194 4.89 -12.75 -11.72
CA CYS A 194 4.13 -13.57 -12.67
C CYS A 194 4.98 -14.33 -13.71
N ASN A 195 6.24 -13.96 -13.98
CA ASN A 195 6.98 -14.42 -15.17
C ASN A 195 8.44 -14.88 -14.91
N VAL A 196 8.83 -15.17 -13.68
CA VAL A 196 10.25 -15.27 -13.27
C VAL A 196 10.54 -16.50 -12.42
N THR A 197 11.80 -16.94 -12.42
CA THR A 197 12.27 -18.11 -11.66
C THR A 197 12.17 -17.89 -10.14
N GLN A 198 11.90 -18.96 -9.39
CA GLN A 198 11.82 -18.94 -7.92
C GLN A 198 13.09 -18.34 -7.27
N ALA A 199 14.27 -18.61 -7.85
CA ALA A 199 15.56 -18.13 -7.37
C ALA A 199 15.72 -16.60 -7.43
N GLU A 200 15.11 -15.92 -8.41
CA GLU A 200 15.16 -14.45 -8.50
C GLU A 200 14.27 -13.77 -7.46
N LEU A 201 13.11 -14.36 -7.13
CA LEU A 201 12.27 -13.89 -6.03
C LEU A 201 12.98 -14.05 -4.68
N GLU A 202 13.66 -15.19 -4.48
CA GLU A 202 14.51 -15.42 -3.31
C GLU A 202 15.66 -14.42 -3.24
N ASN A 203 16.35 -14.13 -4.35
CA ASN A 203 17.39 -13.10 -4.40
C ASN A 203 16.87 -11.72 -3.99
N ILE A 204 15.68 -11.31 -4.46
CA ILE A 204 15.05 -10.04 -4.04
C ILE A 204 14.75 -10.04 -2.53
N ASP A 205 14.28 -11.15 -1.96
CA ASP A 205 14.05 -11.26 -0.52
C ASP A 205 15.34 -11.18 0.30
N HIS A 206 16.45 -11.76 -0.19
CA HIS A 206 17.77 -11.57 0.42
C HIS A 206 18.23 -10.11 0.40
N ILE A 207 18.02 -9.38 -0.72
CA ILE A 207 18.36 -7.95 -0.80
C ILE A 207 17.49 -7.12 0.17
N ILE A 208 16.18 -7.43 0.29
CA ILE A 208 15.29 -6.78 1.26
C ILE A 208 15.76 -7.05 2.70
N ALA A 209 16.20 -8.26 3.01
CA ALA A 209 16.75 -8.62 4.31
C ALA A 209 18.05 -7.85 4.62
N LEU A 210 18.94 -7.66 3.63
CA LEU A 210 20.17 -6.88 3.79
C LEU A 210 19.86 -5.39 4.07
N ILE A 211 18.96 -4.78 3.30
CA ILE A 211 18.53 -3.39 3.52
C ILE A 211 17.84 -3.20 4.88
N THR A 212 17.03 -4.18 5.31
CA THR A 212 16.40 -4.17 6.64
C THR A 212 17.45 -4.23 7.74
N TYR A 213 18.50 -5.05 7.57
CA TYR A 213 19.62 -5.12 8.51
C TYR A 213 20.40 -3.79 8.59
N MET A 214 20.72 -3.17 7.44
CA MET A 214 21.36 -1.85 7.40
C MET A 214 20.53 -0.78 8.10
N HIS A 215 19.21 -0.77 7.86
CA HIS A 215 18.26 0.12 8.56
C HIS A 215 18.30 -0.08 10.07
N ASP A 216 18.23 -1.32 10.55
CA ASP A 216 18.21 -1.62 11.98
C ASP A 216 19.52 -1.25 12.69
N CYS A 217 20.66 -1.42 12.02
CA CYS A 217 21.95 -0.95 12.51
C CYS A 217 22.01 0.58 12.61
N LEU A 218 21.49 1.29 11.61
CA LEU A 218 21.41 2.76 11.61
C LEU A 218 20.45 3.27 12.71
N VAL A 219 19.29 2.62 12.90
CA VAL A 219 18.35 2.91 13.99
C VAL A 219 18.99 2.70 15.37
N LYS A 220 19.68 1.58 15.59
CA LYS A 220 20.40 1.32 16.86
C LYS A 220 21.47 2.38 17.13
N SER A 221 22.26 2.73 16.11
CA SER A 221 23.29 3.78 16.19
C SER A 221 22.68 5.14 16.55
N LYS A 222 21.57 5.54 15.90
CA LYS A 222 20.86 6.80 16.19
C LYS A 222 20.17 6.80 17.56
N GLN A 223 19.62 5.68 18.03
CA GLN A 223 19.00 5.60 19.36
C GLN A 223 20.00 5.74 20.52
N LEU A 224 21.29 5.45 20.28
CA LEU A 224 22.37 5.69 21.24
C LEU A 224 22.82 7.17 21.28
N GLN A 225 22.38 8.00 20.33
CA GLN A 225 22.70 9.43 20.33
C GLN A 225 21.82 10.17 21.33
N SER A 226 22.45 10.80 22.33
CA SER A 226 21.80 11.67 23.31
C SER A 226 22.12 13.13 23.02
N ILE A 227 21.17 14.03 23.27
CA ILE A 227 21.42 15.47 23.22
C ILE A 227 21.71 15.91 24.65
N ASN A 228 22.91 16.43 24.89
CA ASN A 228 23.38 16.85 26.23
C ASN A 228 23.24 15.75 27.31
N GLY A 229 23.38 14.47 26.94
CA GLY A 229 23.21 13.32 27.85
C GLY A 229 21.76 12.89 28.11
N VAL A 230 20.77 13.56 27.53
CA VAL A 230 19.35 13.18 27.60
C VAL A 230 18.98 12.35 26.37
N SER A 231 18.38 11.17 26.58
CA SER A 231 17.85 10.34 25.49
C SER A 231 16.57 10.94 24.92
N ILE A 232 16.45 10.95 23.60
CA ILE A 232 15.27 11.48 22.91
C ILE A 232 14.16 10.41 22.92
N PRO A 233 12.94 10.72 23.38
CA PRO A 233 11.80 9.81 23.25
C PRO A 233 11.51 9.47 21.78
N ALA A 234 11.35 8.18 21.47
CA ALA A 234 11.18 7.70 20.09
C ALA A 234 9.98 8.33 19.36
N ASP A 235 8.90 8.66 20.07
CA ASP A 235 7.70 9.31 19.51
C ASP A 235 7.93 10.78 19.10
N PHE A 236 9.06 11.38 19.47
CA PHE A 236 9.46 12.73 19.09
C PHE A 236 10.40 12.76 17.88
N CYS A 237 10.96 11.60 17.50
CA CYS A 237 11.80 11.47 16.32
C CYS A 237 10.97 11.23 15.05
N CYS A 238 11.39 11.84 13.95
CA CYS A 238 10.83 11.61 12.63
C CYS A 238 11.20 10.19 12.16
N PRO A 239 10.26 9.30 11.79
CA PRO A 239 10.61 7.96 11.31
C PRO A 239 11.37 7.93 9.98
N LEU A 240 11.48 9.06 9.26
CA LEU A 240 12.29 9.17 8.03
C LEU A 240 13.74 9.59 8.30
N SER A 241 13.98 10.60 9.14
CA SER A 241 15.35 11.09 9.42
C SER A 241 15.98 10.51 10.68
N LEU A 242 15.17 9.90 11.55
CA LEU A 242 15.51 9.48 12.92
C LEU A 242 15.95 10.63 13.85
N GLU A 243 15.70 11.88 13.43
CA GLU A 243 16.03 13.10 14.17
C GLU A 243 14.78 13.71 14.82
N LEU A 244 14.99 14.52 15.86
CA LEU A 244 13.93 15.24 16.58
C LEU A 244 13.11 16.14 15.63
N MET A 245 11.78 16.01 15.65
CA MET A 245 10.90 16.79 14.77
C MET A 245 10.81 18.27 15.20
N SER A 246 11.03 19.18 14.26
CA SER A 246 10.90 20.63 14.41
C SER A 246 9.56 21.14 13.85
N ASP A 247 9.07 20.56 12.75
CA ASP A 247 7.74 20.81 12.18
C ASP A 247 6.99 19.51 11.87
N PRO A 248 6.47 18.82 12.90
CA PRO A 248 5.77 17.55 12.74
C PRO A 248 4.47 17.70 11.93
N VAL A 249 4.28 16.83 10.95
CA VAL A 249 3.09 16.74 10.09
C VAL A 249 2.57 15.32 10.00
N ILE A 250 1.25 15.17 9.94
CA ILE A 250 0.53 13.91 9.72
C ILE A 250 0.28 13.70 8.22
N VAL A 251 0.56 12.48 7.74
CA VAL A 251 0.17 11.97 6.41
C VAL A 251 -1.15 11.18 6.47
N ALA A 252 -1.70 10.79 5.31
CA ALA A 252 -2.96 10.03 5.21
C ALA A 252 -3.04 8.75 6.08
N SER A 253 -1.91 8.10 6.38
CA SER A 253 -1.85 6.91 7.25
C SER A 253 -1.88 7.21 8.76
N GLY A 254 -2.05 8.47 9.16
CA GLY A 254 -2.03 8.91 10.56
C GLY A 254 -0.63 9.01 11.20
N GLN A 255 0.42 8.57 10.50
CA GLN A 255 1.80 8.69 10.99
C GLN A 255 2.30 10.14 10.93
N THR A 256 3.13 10.52 11.89
CA THR A 256 3.73 11.86 11.98
C THR A 256 5.21 11.83 11.54
N TYR A 257 5.63 12.83 10.77
CA TYR A 257 6.97 13.00 10.22
C TYR A 257 7.42 14.47 10.28
N GLU A 258 8.72 14.74 10.18
CA GLU A 258 9.23 16.08 9.86
C GLU A 258 8.83 16.47 8.42
N ARG A 259 8.24 17.66 8.27
CA ARG A 259 7.67 18.18 7.02
C ARG A 259 8.66 18.17 5.86
N ALA A 260 9.93 18.53 6.09
CA ALA A 260 10.94 18.61 5.03
C ALA A 260 11.21 17.23 4.40
N PHE A 261 11.42 16.20 5.23
CA PHE A 261 11.75 14.84 4.77
C PHE A 261 10.56 14.16 4.08
N ILE A 262 9.35 14.29 4.64
CA ILE A 262 8.16 13.66 4.04
C ILE A 262 7.70 14.37 2.75
N ARG A 263 7.96 15.68 2.59
CA ARG A 263 7.81 16.35 1.29
C ARG A 263 8.76 15.76 0.26
N LYS A 264 10.07 15.75 0.54
CA LYS A 264 11.09 15.18 -0.36
C LYS A 264 10.74 13.75 -0.81
N TRP A 265 10.22 12.93 0.10
CA TRP A 265 9.71 11.59 -0.18
C TRP A 265 8.52 11.61 -1.18
N LEU A 266 7.49 12.41 -0.94
CA LEU A 266 6.31 12.53 -1.81
C LEU A 266 6.65 13.17 -3.17
N ASP A 267 7.52 14.18 -3.18
CA ASP A 267 7.96 14.93 -4.38
C ASP A 267 8.79 14.05 -5.32
N GLN A 268 9.49 13.04 -4.78
CA GLN A 268 10.16 12.00 -5.58
C GLN A 268 9.21 10.94 -6.14
N GLY A 269 7.92 10.99 -5.76
CA GLY A 269 6.85 10.10 -6.24
C GLY A 269 6.51 8.94 -5.29
N PHE A 270 7.06 8.88 -4.08
CA PHE A 270 6.81 7.77 -3.14
C PHE A 270 5.45 7.98 -2.45
N ASN A 271 4.37 7.51 -3.09
CA ASN A 271 3.00 7.62 -2.58
C ASN A 271 2.65 6.57 -1.50
N VAL A 272 3.64 5.98 -0.83
CA VAL A 272 3.47 5.05 0.30
C VAL A 272 3.98 5.66 1.60
N CYS A 273 3.42 5.24 2.73
CA CYS A 273 3.86 5.63 4.06
C CYS A 273 5.23 5.00 4.38
N PRO A 274 6.29 5.78 4.68
CA PRO A 274 7.61 5.23 4.96
C PRO A 274 7.65 4.17 6.07
N ARG A 275 6.86 4.36 7.14
CA ARG A 275 6.82 3.48 8.31
C ARG A 275 5.85 2.30 8.20
N THR A 276 4.70 2.47 7.54
CA THR A 276 3.67 1.40 7.46
C THR A 276 3.64 0.68 6.12
N ARG A 277 4.45 1.10 5.14
CA ARG A 277 4.48 0.65 3.73
C ARG A 277 3.14 0.75 2.97
N GLN A 278 2.07 1.22 3.61
CA GLN A 278 0.74 1.39 3.03
C GLN A 278 0.68 2.57 2.06
N THR A 279 0.01 2.40 0.92
CA THR A 279 -0.31 3.50 0.00
C THR A 279 -1.09 4.60 0.71
N LEU A 280 -0.65 5.85 0.52
CA LEU A 280 -1.29 7.04 1.06
C LEU A 280 -2.47 7.42 0.16
N GLY A 281 -3.69 7.46 0.71
CA GLY A 281 -4.89 7.89 -0.02
C GLY A 281 -4.86 9.35 -0.49
N HIS A 282 -3.96 10.18 0.06
CA HIS A 282 -3.64 11.52 -0.43
C HIS A 282 -2.24 11.97 0.02
N THR A 283 -1.65 12.92 -0.71
CA THR A 283 -0.35 13.53 -0.39
C THR A 283 -0.44 14.74 0.56
N ASN A 284 -1.63 15.13 1.00
CA ASN A 284 -1.83 16.27 1.91
C ASN A 284 -1.10 16.08 3.26
N LEU A 285 -0.41 17.13 3.72
CA LEU A 285 0.37 17.16 4.96
C LEU A 285 -0.27 18.07 6.01
N ILE A 286 -0.87 17.46 7.04
CA ILE A 286 -1.62 18.16 8.10
C ILE A 286 -0.65 18.52 9.25
N PRO A 287 -0.50 19.79 9.67
CA PRO A 287 0.36 20.14 10.82
C PRO A 287 -0.09 19.45 12.12
N ASN A 288 0.84 18.81 12.84
CA ASN A 288 0.58 18.17 14.13
C ASN A 288 0.99 19.09 15.29
N TYR A 289 0.15 20.07 15.59
CA TYR A 289 0.40 21.05 16.65
C TYR A 289 0.55 20.40 18.04
N THR A 290 -0.14 19.28 18.30
CA THR A 290 -0.05 18.55 19.57
C THR A 290 1.35 17.97 19.79
N VAL A 291 1.88 17.23 18.82
CA VAL A 291 3.26 16.70 18.91
C VAL A 291 4.27 17.84 18.94
N LYS A 292 4.05 18.92 18.16
CA LYS A 292 4.92 20.11 18.19
C LYS A 292 5.01 20.75 19.59
N ALA A 293 3.88 20.86 20.30
CA ALA A 293 3.83 21.38 21.65
C ALA A 293 4.48 20.44 22.69
N LEU A 294 4.28 19.13 22.56
CA LEU A 294 4.91 18.13 23.43
C LEU A 294 6.44 18.15 23.28
N ILE A 295 6.94 18.22 22.06
CA ILE A 295 8.38 18.34 21.77
C ILE A 295 8.94 19.64 22.35
N ALA A 296 8.27 20.78 22.13
CA ALA A 296 8.72 22.07 22.65
C ALA A 296 8.83 22.07 24.19
N ASN A 297 7.84 21.52 24.89
CA ASN A 297 7.84 21.38 26.36
C ASN A 297 8.95 20.43 26.85
N TRP A 298 9.18 19.31 26.16
CA TRP A 298 10.29 18.40 26.48
C TRP A 298 11.66 19.07 26.24
N CYS A 299 11.81 19.83 25.15
CA CYS A 299 13.02 20.60 24.88
C CYS A 299 13.29 21.64 25.97
N GLU A 300 12.29 22.42 26.37
CA GLU A 300 12.38 23.41 27.44
C GLU A 300 12.77 22.75 28.79
N SER A 301 12.09 21.66 29.15
CA SER A 301 12.35 20.90 30.38
C SER A 301 13.78 20.33 30.47
N ASN A 302 14.43 20.08 29.33
CA ASN A 302 15.77 19.48 29.23
C ASN A 302 16.86 20.47 28.77
N ASN A 303 16.55 21.77 28.68
CA ASN A 303 17.45 22.82 28.17
C ASN A 303 18.00 22.55 26.75
N ILE A 304 17.23 21.86 25.91
CA ILE A 304 17.56 21.55 24.52
C ILE A 304 16.99 22.65 23.62
N LYS A 305 17.82 23.24 22.76
CA LYS A 305 17.32 24.15 21.72
C LYS A 305 16.71 23.33 20.58
N LEU A 306 15.48 23.66 20.20
CA LEU A 306 14.83 23.10 19.01
C LEU A 306 15.71 23.28 17.76
N PRO A 307 15.89 22.25 16.92
CA PRO A 307 16.55 22.38 15.63
C PRO A 307 15.87 23.43 14.77
N ASP A 308 16.66 24.27 14.10
CA ASP A 308 16.16 25.20 13.09
C ASP A 308 15.64 24.40 11.88
N PRO A 309 14.36 24.57 11.46
CA PRO A 309 13.77 23.81 10.36
C PRO A 309 14.48 24.00 9.01
N MET A 310 15.34 25.01 8.87
CA MET A 310 16.19 25.19 7.68
C MET A 310 17.57 24.52 7.79
N LYS A 311 18.03 24.12 8.99
CA LYS A 311 19.36 23.51 9.21
C LYS A 311 19.37 21.98 9.22
N SER A 312 18.24 21.34 9.48
CA SER A 312 18.10 19.87 9.37
C SER A 312 18.33 19.33 7.94
N ILE A 313 18.13 20.18 6.92
CA ILE A 313 18.43 19.86 5.52
C ILE A 313 19.94 19.89 5.25
N SER A 314 20.70 20.78 5.90
CA SER A 314 22.14 21.00 5.60
C SER A 314 23.09 19.94 6.17
N LEU A 315 22.64 19.05 7.07
CA LEU A 315 23.47 17.95 7.61
C LEU A 315 23.35 16.64 6.81
N ASN A 316 22.45 16.58 5.81
CA ASN A 316 22.21 15.40 4.97
C ASN A 316 22.20 15.77 3.46
N LEU A 317 23.03 16.75 3.07
CA LEU A 317 23.24 17.09 1.66
C LEU A 317 24.40 16.23 1.10
N PRO A 318 24.23 15.54 -0.05
CA PRO A 318 25.32 14.78 -0.65
C PRO A 318 26.48 15.70 -1.08
N SER A 319 27.70 15.19 -1.00
CA SER A 319 28.96 15.93 -1.23
C SER A 319 29.16 16.44 -2.66
N SER A 320 28.22 16.20 -3.58
CA SER A 320 28.34 16.44 -5.03
C SER A 320 27.96 17.85 -5.51
N PHE A 321 27.63 18.79 -4.61
CA PHE A 321 27.24 20.17 -4.99
C PHE A 321 28.19 21.29 -4.53
N LEU A 322 29.33 20.97 -3.92
CA LEU A 322 30.39 21.95 -3.65
C LEU A 322 31.49 21.81 -4.71
N LYS A 323 31.53 22.76 -5.65
CA LYS A 323 32.74 22.97 -6.47
C LYS A 323 33.86 23.49 -5.56
N PRO A 324 35.10 22.99 -5.71
CA PRO A 324 36.23 23.49 -4.94
C PRO A 324 36.62 24.90 -5.41
N THR A 325 37.00 25.75 -4.45
CA THR A 325 37.91 26.87 -4.67
C THR A 325 39.14 26.64 -3.80
N ASP A 326 40.30 26.93 -4.37
CA ASP A 326 41.60 26.39 -3.96
C ASP A 326 42.07 26.75 -2.54
N ALA A 327 42.84 25.81 -1.97
CA ALA A 327 44.11 25.96 -1.23
C ALA A 327 44.21 27.05 -0.11
N SER A 328 44.84 26.82 1.05
CA SER A 328 45.89 25.84 1.38
C SER A 328 46.07 25.69 2.91
N ALA A 329 46.99 24.79 3.30
CA ALA A 329 47.84 24.84 4.50
C ALA A 329 47.25 24.49 5.89
N THR A 330 47.36 23.18 6.19
CA THR A 330 48.07 22.57 7.36
C THR A 330 47.67 22.80 8.84
N ASP A 331 47.87 21.70 9.58
CA ASP A 331 48.23 21.54 11.00
C ASP A 331 47.16 21.64 12.11
N LEU A 332 46.59 20.46 12.41
CA LEU A 332 46.71 19.74 13.69
C LEU A 332 47.11 20.56 14.95
N ILE A 333 46.25 20.59 15.98
CA ILE A 333 46.46 19.99 17.32
C ILE A 333 45.38 20.45 18.33
N VAL A 334 44.82 19.44 19.04
CA VAL A 334 44.19 19.43 20.37
C VAL A 334 43.97 20.76 21.12
N SER A 335 42.73 20.99 21.56
CA SER A 335 42.39 22.00 22.58
C SER A 335 41.95 21.35 23.90
N HIS A 336 42.72 21.52 24.98
CA HIS A 336 42.32 21.17 26.34
C HIS A 336 42.34 22.39 27.27
N SER A 337 41.23 22.61 27.98
CA SER A 337 41.11 23.18 29.34
C SER A 337 41.53 24.62 29.67
N GLY A 338 40.85 25.22 30.66
CA GLY A 338 41.28 26.38 31.45
C GLY A 338 40.81 27.72 30.88
N ASP A 339 39.66 28.29 31.26
CA ASP A 339 39.21 28.77 32.58
C ASP A 339 39.78 30.16 32.99
N ALA A 340 38.95 30.88 33.74
CA ALA A 340 39.25 31.98 34.65
C ALA A 340 39.56 33.38 34.07
N THR A 341 38.54 34.25 34.18
CA THR A 341 38.61 35.61 34.77
C THR A 341 39.32 36.73 33.97
N ARG A 342 39.02 38.03 34.13
CA ARG A 342 37.97 38.79 34.87
C ARG A 342 37.95 40.22 34.27
N VAL A 343 36.81 40.93 34.36
CA VAL A 343 36.69 42.39 34.68
C VAL A 343 37.49 43.37 33.76
N ASP A 344 36.87 44.26 32.98
CA ASP A 344 36.07 45.38 33.52
C ASP A 344 35.07 46.02 32.52
N ARG A 345 34.10 46.77 33.08
CA ARG A 345 33.20 47.76 32.45
C ARG A 345 33.19 48.98 33.40
N PRO A 346 32.87 50.24 33.00
CA PRO A 346 32.06 50.70 31.86
C PRO A 346 32.81 51.80 31.05
N ARG A 347 32.26 52.64 30.14
CA ARG A 347 30.97 53.36 30.09
C ARG A 347 30.80 54.02 28.70
N SER A 348 29.58 54.08 28.18
CA SER A 348 29.24 54.68 26.86
C SER A 348 29.46 56.20 26.80
N PRO A 349 29.54 56.81 25.59
CA PRO A 349 28.30 57.26 24.94
C PRO A 349 28.23 57.01 23.41
N GLU A 350 27.18 57.55 22.79
CA GLU A 350 26.68 57.26 21.44
C GLU A 350 27.32 58.07 20.29
N ARG A 351 26.98 57.66 19.06
CA ARG A 351 27.01 58.39 17.77
C ARG A 351 28.36 58.58 17.07
N TYR A 352 28.47 57.93 15.90
CA TYR A 352 29.32 58.38 14.80
C TYR A 352 28.65 59.56 14.06
N VAL A 353 29.34 60.70 14.02
CA VAL A 353 29.23 61.71 12.95
C VAL A 353 30.64 62.29 12.78
N GLU A 354 31.16 62.24 11.55
CA GLU A 354 31.84 63.31 10.80
C GLU A 354 32.53 62.65 9.58
N VAL A 355 32.17 62.92 8.31
CA VAL A 355 32.01 64.19 7.54
C VAL A 355 33.32 64.68 6.93
N THR A 356 33.32 64.73 5.61
CA THR A 356 33.83 65.84 4.78
C THR A 356 33.14 65.69 3.41
N THR A 357 32.08 66.47 3.15
CA THR A 357 32.07 67.69 2.32
C THR A 357 32.47 67.47 0.85
N SER A 358 31.80 68.00 -0.17
CA SER A 358 30.53 68.76 -0.30
C SER A 358 30.36 69.06 -1.79
N GLN A 359 29.14 69.25 -2.32
CA GLN A 359 29.01 69.84 -3.67
C GLN A 359 27.75 70.68 -3.88
N ARG A 360 27.94 71.77 -4.63
CA ARG A 360 26.98 72.70 -5.22
C ARG A 360 27.46 73.02 -6.64
N ASP A 361 26.58 73.68 -7.40
CA ASP A 361 26.85 74.36 -8.68
C ASP A 361 27.13 73.43 -9.89
N ALA A 362 27.02 73.87 -11.15
CA ALA A 362 26.01 74.71 -11.83
C ALA A 362 26.17 74.55 -13.36
N HIS A 363 25.21 75.02 -14.16
CA HIS A 363 25.12 74.84 -15.62
C HIS A 363 26.27 75.48 -16.46
N SER A 364 26.63 74.92 -17.63
CA SER A 364 26.19 75.42 -18.97
C SER A 364 26.94 74.88 -20.23
N SER A 365 26.17 74.57 -21.29
CA SER A 365 26.37 74.61 -22.77
C SER A 365 27.75 74.56 -23.48
N ASN A 366 27.92 73.60 -24.43
CA ASN A 366 28.05 73.83 -25.91
C ASN A 366 28.42 72.55 -26.72
N GLY A 367 27.84 72.35 -27.93
CA GLY A 367 28.53 71.69 -29.07
C GLY A 367 28.01 70.35 -29.67
N PHE A 368 27.15 70.48 -30.70
CA PHE A 368 26.77 69.61 -31.86
C PHE A 368 27.77 68.55 -32.44
N PRO A 369 27.39 67.63 -33.40
CA PRO A 369 26.26 67.73 -34.37
C PRO A 369 25.37 66.49 -34.72
N HIS A 370 24.16 66.79 -35.24
CA HIS A 370 23.31 66.11 -36.26
C HIS A 370 22.84 64.63 -36.04
N GLU A 371 21.63 64.19 -36.44
CA GLU A 371 20.61 64.76 -37.36
C GLU A 371 19.16 64.31 -37.02
N THR A 372 18.14 64.99 -37.58
CA THR A 372 16.68 64.68 -37.46
C THR A 372 16.03 64.65 -38.87
N PRO A 373 14.78 64.16 -39.08
CA PRO A 373 13.60 65.07 -38.98
C PRO A 373 12.21 64.42 -38.68
N HIS A 374 11.25 65.23 -38.16
CA HIS A 374 9.79 65.38 -38.51
C HIS A 374 8.87 64.12 -38.68
N GLU A 375 7.53 64.09 -38.50
CA GLU A 375 6.49 65.04 -38.04
C GLU A 375 5.16 64.33 -37.64
N THR A 376 4.35 65.03 -36.82
CA THR A 376 2.88 65.13 -36.65
C THR A 376 1.82 64.11 -37.19
N TYR A 377 0.73 63.98 -36.40
CA TYR A 377 -0.72 64.00 -36.75
C TYR A 377 -1.67 62.77 -36.56
N LEU A 378 -2.75 63.06 -35.80
CA LEU A 378 -4.18 62.61 -35.91
C LEU A 378 -4.70 61.27 -35.32
N HIS A 379 -5.91 61.37 -34.73
CA HIS A 379 -7.07 60.45 -34.65
C HIS A 379 -6.89 58.98 -35.09
N ASP A 380 -7.48 57.93 -34.50
CA ASP A 380 -8.63 57.78 -33.59
C ASP A 380 -8.67 56.30 -33.07
N LYS A 381 -9.60 55.76 -32.25
CA LYS A 381 -10.87 56.24 -31.65
C LYS A 381 -11.16 55.54 -30.30
N SER A 382 -12.26 55.92 -29.67
CA SER A 382 -12.93 55.32 -28.50
C SER A 382 -13.38 53.84 -28.61
N VAL A 383 -13.44 53.10 -27.48
CA VAL A 383 -14.71 52.71 -26.81
C VAL A 383 -14.48 52.48 -25.31
N SER A 384 -15.29 53.14 -24.47
CA SER A 384 -15.73 52.62 -23.16
C SER A 384 -17.12 53.18 -22.81
N PRO A 385 -17.88 52.52 -21.92
CA PRO A 385 -19.32 52.34 -22.07
C PRO A 385 -20.15 53.31 -21.21
N HIS A 386 -21.49 53.26 -21.30
CA HIS A 386 -22.37 53.45 -20.12
C HIS A 386 -23.85 53.10 -20.37
N HIS A 387 -24.44 52.34 -19.43
CA HIS A 387 -25.86 52.41 -18.97
C HIS A 387 -27.01 52.06 -19.97
N ARG A 388 -28.24 51.72 -19.54
CA ARG A 388 -28.95 51.91 -18.25
C ARG A 388 -30.04 50.84 -18.00
N SER A 389 -30.49 50.78 -16.75
CA SER A 389 -31.59 49.99 -16.16
C SER A 389 -32.99 50.16 -16.78
N SER A 390 -33.89 49.17 -16.62
CA SER A 390 -35.01 49.19 -15.61
C SER A 390 -36.19 48.23 -15.94
N SER A 391 -36.90 47.75 -14.89
CA SER A 391 -38.31 47.26 -14.81
C SER A 391 -38.90 46.31 -15.88
N GLY A 392 -39.75 45.32 -15.56
CA GLY A 392 -40.39 44.93 -14.30
C GLY A 392 -41.57 43.96 -14.56
N SER A 393 -42.43 43.73 -13.55
CA SER A 393 -43.73 43.02 -13.59
C SER A 393 -43.74 41.48 -13.46
N SER A 394 -44.36 40.99 -12.38
CA SER A 394 -45.06 39.68 -12.30
C SER A 394 -46.52 39.83 -12.80
N PRO A 395 -47.38 38.78 -12.90
CA PRO A 395 -48.10 38.26 -11.70
C PRO A 395 -48.50 36.75 -11.63
N LEU A 396 -48.64 36.25 -10.38
CA LEU A 396 -49.66 35.32 -9.81
C LEU A 396 -49.75 33.83 -10.30
N GLN A 397 -49.62 32.79 -9.44
CA GLN A 397 -50.50 32.23 -8.37
C GLN A 397 -51.73 31.43 -8.90
N LEU A 398 -52.32 30.38 -8.30
CA LEU A 398 -52.52 29.84 -6.92
C LEU A 398 -52.62 28.26 -6.97
N ALA A 399 -52.80 27.44 -5.91
CA ALA A 399 -52.42 27.43 -4.48
C ALA A 399 -52.85 26.10 -3.77
N ASN A 400 -52.20 25.77 -2.65
CA ASN A 400 -52.64 25.03 -1.43
C ASN A 400 -53.48 23.73 -1.42
N GLY A 401 -53.11 22.81 -0.52
CA GLY A 401 -53.97 21.74 0.04
C GLY A 401 -53.27 20.95 1.16
N SER A 402 -53.95 20.65 2.28
CA SER A 402 -53.34 20.18 3.54
C SER A 402 -53.89 18.83 4.05
N GLN A 403 -53.06 18.10 4.80
CA GLN A 403 -53.35 17.15 5.91
C GLN A 403 -54.51 16.11 5.85
N ALA A 404 -54.11 14.87 6.16
CA ALA A 404 -54.71 13.93 7.13
C ALA A 404 -55.94 13.02 6.80
N ASN A 405 -55.69 11.72 7.03
CA ASN A 405 -56.51 10.71 7.70
C ASN A 405 -57.75 10.02 7.04
N THR A 406 -57.76 8.69 7.30
CA THR A 406 -58.89 7.77 7.55
C THR A 406 -59.80 7.26 6.40
N SER A 407 -59.63 5.94 6.16
CA SER A 407 -60.69 4.91 6.28
C SER A 407 -61.61 4.52 5.10
N ARG A 408 -61.48 3.21 4.78
CA ARG A 408 -62.55 2.20 4.53
C ARG A 408 -63.24 2.09 3.16
N ILE A 409 -63.87 0.91 3.04
CA ILE A 409 -64.75 0.37 1.99
C ILE A 409 -63.97 -0.21 0.79
N SER A 410 -64.00 -1.48 0.37
CA SER A 410 -64.63 -2.77 0.77
C SER A 410 -65.41 -3.39 -0.39
N LEU A 411 -65.18 -4.70 -0.59
CA LEU A 411 -66.11 -5.73 -1.12
C LEU A 411 -66.50 -5.73 -2.60
N VAL A 412 -66.21 -6.88 -3.24
CA VAL A 412 -67.10 -7.85 -3.93
C VAL A 412 -66.13 -8.80 -4.66
N SER A 413 -65.96 -10.06 -4.27
CA SER A 413 -66.82 -11.24 -4.54
C SER A 413 -66.90 -11.54 -6.06
N THR A 414 -66.87 -12.78 -6.55
CA THR A 414 -67.51 -14.02 -6.05
C THR A 414 -66.82 -15.29 -6.58
N GLU A 415 -67.10 -16.43 -5.94
CA GLU A 415 -67.10 -17.82 -6.50
C GLU A 415 -65.81 -18.42 -7.10
N GLY A 416 -65.46 -19.70 -6.90
CA GLY A 416 -66.07 -20.75 -6.07
C GLY A 416 -66.18 -22.09 -6.80
N ASN A 417 -65.50 -23.13 -6.32
CA ASN A 417 -66.01 -24.50 -6.38
C ASN A 417 -65.32 -25.44 -5.38
N LYS A 418 -66.05 -26.49 -5.00
CA LYS A 418 -65.74 -27.48 -3.95
C LYS A 418 -65.60 -28.89 -4.55
N GLU A 419 -65.40 -29.84 -3.63
CA GLU A 419 -65.56 -31.30 -3.76
C GLU A 419 -64.31 -32.07 -4.22
N SER A 420 -63.93 -33.26 -3.73
CA SER A 420 -64.07 -34.02 -2.46
C SER A 420 -64.27 -35.51 -2.73
N SER A 421 -63.35 -36.35 -2.24
CA SER A 421 -63.53 -37.73 -1.76
C SER A 421 -62.16 -38.15 -1.17
N MET A 422 -62.02 -38.61 0.09
CA MET A 422 -62.45 -39.91 0.63
C MET A 422 -61.92 -41.06 -0.23
N GLU A 423 -61.07 -41.96 0.26
CA GLU A 423 -61.43 -43.00 1.23
C GLU A 423 -60.24 -43.59 2.02
N GLN A 424 -60.52 -43.96 3.28
CA GLN A 424 -60.19 -45.22 4.00
C GLN A 424 -58.73 -45.76 4.10
N ARG A 425 -58.30 -46.53 5.12
CA ARG A 425 -58.68 -46.83 6.54
C ARG A 425 -57.55 -47.70 7.16
N HIS A 426 -57.61 -47.97 8.47
CA HIS A 426 -56.78 -48.92 9.26
C HIS A 426 -55.33 -48.44 9.53
N ALA A 427 -54.82 -48.23 10.76
CA ALA A 427 -55.12 -48.69 12.13
C ALA A 427 -54.47 -50.00 12.60
N SER A 428 -53.62 -49.85 13.64
CA SER A 428 -53.38 -50.76 14.78
C SER A 428 -52.27 -51.81 14.74
N SER A 429 -51.36 -51.67 15.74
CA SER A 429 -50.68 -52.74 16.51
C SER A 429 -49.64 -53.62 15.79
N GLY A 430 -48.50 -53.99 16.38
CA GLY A 430 -47.96 -53.67 17.71
C GLY A 430 -46.80 -54.61 18.08
N SER A 431 -46.31 -54.50 19.32
CA SER A 431 -45.39 -55.45 20.00
C SER A 431 -43.92 -55.48 19.50
N GLN A 432 -42.91 -55.13 20.32
CA GLN A 432 -42.38 -55.82 21.52
C GLN A 432 -41.52 -57.07 21.17
N THR A 433 -40.31 -57.33 21.72
CA THR A 433 -39.41 -56.57 22.63
C THR A 433 -38.04 -57.29 22.78
N VAL A 434 -37.07 -56.62 23.44
CA VAL A 434 -36.13 -57.19 24.45
C VAL A 434 -34.77 -57.84 24.04
N ASN A 435 -33.72 -57.18 24.57
CA ASN A 435 -32.44 -57.64 25.15
C ASN A 435 -31.28 -58.33 24.35
N GLN A 436 -30.12 -57.67 24.49
CA GLN A 436 -28.75 -58.15 24.82
C GLN A 436 -28.60 -59.49 25.61
N PRO A 437 -27.38 -60.05 25.90
CA PRO A 437 -25.99 -59.75 25.42
C PRO A 437 -25.09 -60.99 25.09
N LYS A 438 -23.84 -60.74 24.66
CA LYS A 438 -22.54 -61.49 24.86
C LYS A 438 -22.52 -63.03 25.05
N GLN A 439 -21.77 -63.75 24.18
CA GLN A 439 -20.67 -64.72 24.49
C GLN A 439 -20.04 -65.27 23.18
N TYR A 440 -18.72 -65.16 22.95
CA TYR A 440 -17.61 -66.12 23.22
C TYR A 440 -17.57 -67.43 22.40
N SER A 441 -16.46 -67.68 21.68
CA SER A 441 -15.79 -68.99 21.47
C SER A 441 -14.45 -68.84 20.70
N GLU A 442 -13.35 -69.42 21.20
CA GLU A 442 -12.07 -69.66 20.47
C GLU A 442 -12.01 -71.11 19.91
N PRO A 443 -10.88 -71.56 19.29
CA PRO A 443 -9.86 -72.27 20.10
C PRO A 443 -8.37 -72.01 19.75
N GLY A 444 -7.46 -72.36 20.68
CA GLY A 444 -5.98 -72.13 20.72
C GLY A 444 -5.09 -72.79 19.63
N GLN A 445 -3.74 -72.84 19.73
CA GLN A 445 -2.80 -73.00 20.86
C GLN A 445 -1.49 -72.17 20.64
N PHE A 446 -0.90 -71.39 21.57
CA PHE A 446 -0.04 -71.67 22.77
C PHE A 446 1.41 -72.17 22.50
N PRO A 447 2.45 -71.90 23.36
CA PRO A 447 2.46 -71.24 24.70
C PRO A 447 3.60 -70.22 25.05
N GLY A 448 3.37 -69.39 26.09
CA GLY A 448 4.38 -68.86 27.06
C GLY A 448 5.23 -67.61 26.65
N HIS A 449 5.60 -66.66 27.53
CA HIS A 449 5.35 -66.46 28.97
C HIS A 449 5.47 -64.97 29.42
N ASN A 450 4.48 -64.50 30.19
CA ASN A 450 4.53 -63.62 31.39
C ASN A 450 5.46 -62.38 31.55
N ARG A 451 4.82 -61.21 31.81
CA ARG A 451 5.05 -60.25 32.95
C ARG A 451 6.37 -59.42 32.95
N THR A 452 6.52 -58.20 33.52
CA THR A 452 5.71 -57.36 34.45
C THR A 452 6.19 -55.88 34.44
N ASP A 453 5.36 -54.97 34.98
CA ASP A 453 5.70 -53.75 35.76
C ASP A 453 6.47 -52.51 35.23
N SER A 454 5.90 -51.34 35.58
CA SER A 454 6.51 -50.08 36.09
C SER A 454 7.27 -49.06 35.20
N ALA A 455 6.61 -47.89 35.08
CA ALA A 455 7.02 -46.54 35.58
C ALA A 455 8.23 -45.74 35.00
N SER A 456 8.03 -44.41 35.01
CA SER A 456 9.02 -43.30 35.04
C SER A 456 9.95 -43.13 33.83
N GLU A 457 9.87 -42.05 33.05
CA GLU A 457 10.26 -40.64 33.29
C GLU A 457 11.64 -40.27 32.69
N ALA A 458 11.57 -39.39 31.68
CA ALA A 458 12.40 -38.19 31.49
C ALA A 458 13.87 -38.25 30.99
N VAL A 459 14.24 -37.11 30.40
CA VAL A 459 15.60 -36.53 30.17
C VAL A 459 16.41 -36.98 28.94
N SER A 460 16.31 -36.13 27.91
CA SER A 460 17.37 -35.42 27.16
C SER A 460 18.61 -36.11 26.55
N ASN A 461 18.78 -35.79 25.26
CA ASN A 461 19.98 -35.31 24.56
C ASN A 461 21.12 -36.26 24.15
N ASN A 462 21.48 -36.09 22.86
CA ASN A 462 22.83 -36.19 22.27
C ASN A 462 23.47 -37.61 22.20
N ASP A 463 24.25 -37.98 21.17
CA ASP A 463 24.93 -37.24 20.10
C ASP A 463 24.72 -37.92 18.72
N HIS A 464 24.59 -37.18 17.61
CA HIS A 464 25.61 -37.02 16.55
C HIS A 464 26.44 -38.27 16.21
N ILE A 465 26.20 -38.88 15.03
CA ILE A 465 27.23 -39.27 14.03
C ILE A 465 26.65 -39.13 12.61
N GLU A 466 27.52 -38.63 11.72
CA GLU A 466 27.59 -38.53 10.25
C GLU A 466 26.62 -39.36 9.36
N GLY A 467 26.27 -38.79 8.19
CA GLY A 467 25.72 -39.51 7.02
C GLY A 467 26.84 -40.11 6.14
N PRO A 468 26.73 -40.19 4.79
CA PRO A 468 25.60 -39.92 3.90
C PRO A 468 25.18 -41.15 3.05
N GLY A 469 24.18 -41.02 2.18
CA GLY A 469 23.85 -42.10 1.22
C GLY A 469 22.66 -41.80 0.30
N ASP A 470 22.95 -41.36 -0.92
CA ASP A 470 21.96 -41.14 -1.99
C ASP A 470 21.32 -42.43 -2.51
N ALA A 471 20.01 -42.39 -2.83
CA ALA A 471 19.46 -43.03 -4.03
C ALA A 471 18.01 -42.56 -4.33
N ASN A 472 17.80 -42.01 -5.52
CA ASN A 472 16.48 -41.73 -6.11
C ASN A 472 15.63 -43.00 -6.29
N MET A 473 14.29 -42.89 -6.15
CA MET A 473 13.39 -43.00 -7.31
C MET A 473 11.95 -42.56 -6.99
N ALA A 474 11.24 -42.09 -8.00
CA ALA A 474 10.00 -41.31 -7.88
C ALA A 474 8.71 -42.15 -7.88
N SER A 475 7.64 -41.57 -7.32
CA SER A 475 6.27 -41.75 -7.84
C SER A 475 5.44 -40.49 -7.61
N GLN A 476 4.70 -40.07 -8.62
CA GLN A 476 3.93 -38.83 -8.69
C GLN A 476 2.54 -39.00 -8.05
N VAL A 477 2.02 -37.96 -7.39
CA VAL A 477 0.62 -37.50 -7.58
C VAL A 477 0.60 -35.96 -7.47
N SER A 478 -0.15 -35.31 -8.35
CA SER A 478 -0.30 -33.85 -8.44
C SER A 478 -1.34 -33.29 -7.45
N SER A 479 -1.13 -32.06 -6.98
CA SER A 479 -2.22 -31.20 -6.48
C SER A 479 -1.91 -29.71 -6.69
N ASP A 480 -2.17 -29.20 -7.89
CA ASP A 480 -2.41 -27.76 -8.08
C ASP A 480 -3.62 -27.32 -7.25
N LEU A 481 -3.49 -26.30 -6.39
CA LEU A 481 -4.62 -25.43 -6.03
C LEU A 481 -4.17 -24.07 -5.47
N THR A 482 -4.96 -23.04 -5.74
CA THR A 482 -4.59 -21.61 -5.65
C THR A 482 -4.69 -21.01 -4.24
N HIS A 483 -3.63 -20.34 -3.78
CA HIS A 483 -3.67 -19.47 -2.58
C HIS A 483 -4.01 -18.02 -2.93
N TYR A 484 -5.16 -17.52 -2.45
CA TYR A 484 -5.54 -16.10 -2.51
C TYR A 484 -5.71 -15.55 -1.07
N SER A 485 -4.61 -15.12 -0.47
CA SER A 485 -4.60 -14.43 0.83
C SER A 485 -5.03 -12.97 0.66
N SER A 486 -5.86 -12.46 1.57
CA SER A 486 -6.49 -11.14 1.42
C SER A 486 -6.60 -10.40 2.77
N ASP A 487 -5.48 -9.87 3.24
CA ASP A 487 -5.46 -8.97 4.41
C ASP A 487 -5.59 -7.51 3.99
N THR A 488 -6.83 -7.04 3.88
CA THR A 488 -7.14 -5.61 3.80
C THR A 488 -8.22 -5.24 4.81
N SER A 489 -7.82 -4.67 5.94
CA SER A 489 -8.71 -4.02 6.92
C SER A 489 -7.90 -3.04 7.76
N GLY A 490 -8.04 -1.75 7.42
CA GLY A 490 -7.57 -0.61 8.20
C GLY A 490 -8.71 0.42 8.25
N GLU A 491 -9.25 0.65 9.45
CA GLU A 491 -10.38 1.55 9.66
C GLU A 491 -9.95 2.96 10.04
N LEU A 492 -10.80 3.92 9.70
CA LEU A 492 -10.77 5.30 10.17
C LEU A 492 -11.10 5.36 11.67
N ALA A 493 -10.48 6.30 12.38
CA ALA A 493 -10.89 6.68 13.72
C ALA A 493 -11.16 8.19 13.78
N GLN A 494 -12.41 8.56 14.07
CA GLN A 494 -12.78 9.87 14.59
C GLN A 494 -13.44 9.64 15.94
N ASP A 495 -12.95 10.32 16.96
CA ASP A 495 -13.77 10.64 18.13
C ASP A 495 -13.30 11.97 18.71
N ALA A 496 -14.26 12.86 18.96
CA ALA A 496 -14.03 14.10 19.67
C ALA A 496 -14.49 13.91 21.12
N GLN A 497 -13.62 14.20 22.10
CA GLN A 497 -14.03 14.27 23.50
C GLN A 497 -14.06 15.71 23.99
N ALA A 498 -15.26 16.17 24.35
CA ALA A 498 -15.42 17.28 25.28
C ALA A 498 -15.19 16.75 26.71
N SER A 499 -14.40 17.47 27.49
CA SER A 499 -14.04 17.10 28.86
C SER A 499 -15.04 17.64 29.88
N SER A 500 -15.30 16.87 30.94
CA SER A 500 -16.04 17.32 32.12
C SER A 500 -15.29 16.94 33.40
N ALA A 501 -14.85 17.94 34.16
CA ALA A 501 -14.39 17.80 35.54
C ALA A 501 -14.89 19.01 36.37
N PRO A 502 -15.13 18.86 37.68
CA PRO A 502 -16.02 19.77 38.43
C PRO A 502 -15.29 20.86 39.22
N GLN A 503 -15.94 22.00 39.44
CA GLN A 503 -15.65 22.91 40.57
C GLN A 503 -16.86 23.77 40.99
N ARG A 504 -16.75 24.41 42.17
CA ARG A 504 -17.86 24.84 43.06
C ARG A 504 -18.44 26.24 42.74
N GLU A 505 -19.70 26.48 43.15
CA GLU A 505 -20.32 27.81 43.29
C GLU A 505 -19.76 28.58 44.53
N PRO A 506 -19.97 29.92 44.63
CA PRO A 506 -21.24 30.48 45.16
C PRO A 506 -21.82 31.76 44.48
N ASP A 507 -23.16 31.87 44.52
CA ASP A 507 -24.05 33.06 44.69
C ASP A 507 -24.16 34.26 43.68
N PHE A 508 -25.20 34.21 42.83
CA PHE A 508 -26.31 35.19 42.54
C PHE A 508 -26.14 36.76 42.54
N PRO A 509 -27.02 37.57 41.85
CA PRO A 509 -27.45 37.57 40.43
C PRO A 509 -27.60 39.04 39.82
N PRO A 510 -28.53 39.42 38.90
CA PRO A 510 -28.14 39.83 37.52
C PRO A 510 -28.64 41.24 37.05
N ARG A 511 -28.04 41.82 35.99
CA ARG A 511 -28.69 42.85 35.13
C ARG A 511 -28.23 42.84 33.66
N LEU A 512 -29.15 43.26 32.77
CA LEU A 512 -28.96 43.49 31.33
C LEU A 512 -27.97 44.63 31.03
N VAL A 513 -27.43 44.67 29.79
CA VAL A 513 -27.71 45.72 28.77
C VAL A 513 -27.07 45.34 27.42
N ASP A 514 -27.78 45.64 26.32
CA ASP A 514 -27.36 45.43 24.93
C ASP A 514 -26.15 46.28 24.48
N ALA A 515 -25.33 45.73 23.57
CA ALA A 515 -24.60 46.52 22.58
C ALA A 515 -24.33 45.77 21.26
N ARG A 516 -25.11 46.18 20.24
CA ARG A 516 -24.86 46.19 18.78
C ARG A 516 -23.38 46.32 18.36
N ALA A 517 -22.94 46.05 17.12
CA ALA A 517 -23.44 45.29 15.96
C ALA A 517 -22.46 45.53 14.77
N ARG A 518 -22.31 44.56 13.85
CA ARG A 518 -22.02 44.69 12.38
C ARG A 518 -21.63 43.31 11.81
N SER A 519 -22.54 42.64 11.10
CA SER A 519 -22.76 42.69 9.63
C SER A 519 -21.86 41.69 8.88
N GLN A 520 -22.40 40.55 8.41
CA GLN A 520 -22.93 40.38 7.04
C GLN A 520 -21.82 40.49 5.97
N SER A 521 -21.31 39.39 5.40
CA SER A 521 -21.90 38.45 4.42
C SER A 521 -21.60 38.83 2.96
N MET A 522 -21.08 37.88 2.16
CA MET A 522 -21.71 37.35 0.92
C MET A 522 -20.74 36.64 -0.02
N PHE A 523 -21.28 35.64 -0.74
CA PHE A 523 -20.67 34.98 -1.89
C PHE A 523 -20.42 35.93 -3.07
N ARG A 524 -19.40 35.63 -3.89
CA ARG A 524 -19.32 36.06 -5.31
C ARG A 524 -18.70 34.98 -6.21
N ARG A 525 -19.42 34.63 -7.28
CA ARG A 525 -18.91 34.35 -8.66
C ARG A 525 -18.98 35.68 -9.46
N PRO A 526 -18.50 35.82 -10.73
CA PRO A 526 -17.93 34.85 -11.70
C PRO A 526 -16.41 35.13 -11.94
N SER A 527 -15.68 34.83 -13.03
CA SER A 527 -15.99 34.45 -14.43
C SER A 527 -14.85 33.68 -15.14
N VAL A 528 -15.09 33.21 -16.37
CA VAL A 528 -14.11 32.52 -17.25
C VAL A 528 -13.25 33.51 -18.07
N PRO A 529 -11.99 33.16 -18.37
CA PRO A 529 -11.37 33.53 -19.66
C PRO A 529 -10.78 32.34 -20.44
N ARG A 530 -10.39 32.60 -21.69
CA ARG A 530 -10.16 31.62 -22.76
C ARG A 530 -8.84 30.84 -22.70
N ILE A 531 -8.92 29.63 -23.27
CA ILE A 531 -7.88 28.83 -23.95
C ILE A 531 -6.56 29.57 -24.23
N ILE A 532 -5.47 29.06 -23.65
CA ILE A 532 -4.17 28.94 -24.31
C ILE A 532 -3.74 27.48 -24.11
N SER A 533 -3.54 26.74 -25.21
CA SER A 533 -3.01 25.38 -25.15
C SER A 533 -1.51 25.42 -24.92
N SER A 534 -1.05 24.98 -23.75
CA SER A 534 0.33 24.58 -23.52
C SER A 534 0.35 23.07 -23.25
N GLN A 535 0.77 22.29 -24.24
CA GLN A 535 0.97 20.84 -24.07
C GLN A 535 2.17 20.61 -23.13
N SER A 536 1.91 20.30 -21.86
CA SER A 536 2.86 19.53 -21.07
C SER A 536 2.78 18.09 -21.57
N MET A 537 3.80 17.66 -22.32
CA MET A 537 3.97 16.26 -22.68
C MET A 537 4.34 15.46 -21.43
N ASP A 538 3.33 15.06 -20.65
CA ASP A 538 3.48 13.92 -19.76
C ASP A 538 3.93 12.73 -20.62
N SER A 539 5.06 12.11 -20.26
CA SER A 539 5.48 10.82 -20.82
C SER A 539 4.58 9.70 -20.29
N ARG A 540 3.30 9.73 -20.69
CA ARG A 540 2.42 8.57 -20.58
C ARG A 540 3.04 7.41 -21.38
N PRO A 541 3.00 6.18 -20.87
CA PRO A 541 3.20 5.00 -21.71
C PRO A 541 2.27 5.08 -22.93
N ASP A 542 2.69 4.54 -24.07
CA ASP A 542 1.84 4.48 -25.25
C ASP A 542 0.70 3.46 -25.06
N LEU A 543 -0.35 3.92 -24.37
CA LEU A 543 -1.57 3.18 -24.12
C LEU A 543 -2.49 3.16 -25.36
N SER A 544 -2.10 3.77 -26.49
CA SER A 544 -2.96 3.82 -27.69
C SER A 544 -3.25 2.43 -28.26
N GLY A 545 -2.29 1.50 -28.17
CA GLY A 545 -2.47 0.10 -28.55
C GLY A 545 -3.52 -0.61 -27.69
N VAL A 546 -3.42 -0.47 -26.36
CA VAL A 546 -4.39 -1.04 -25.40
C VAL A 546 -5.77 -0.39 -25.58
N GLU A 547 -5.82 0.94 -25.75
CA GLU A 547 -7.07 1.66 -25.99
C GLU A 547 -7.74 1.19 -27.29
N THR A 548 -6.97 0.97 -28.36
CA THR A 548 -7.47 0.43 -29.62
C THR A 548 -7.99 -1.00 -29.47
N GLN A 549 -7.27 -1.87 -28.75
CA GLN A 549 -7.73 -3.23 -28.44
C GLN A 549 -9.05 -3.20 -27.64
N VAL A 550 -9.10 -2.42 -26.56
CA VAL A 550 -10.29 -2.27 -25.71
C VAL A 550 -11.48 -1.72 -26.50
N ARG A 551 -11.28 -0.74 -27.40
CA ARG A 551 -12.33 -0.22 -28.28
C ARG A 551 -12.88 -1.30 -29.22
N LYS A 552 -12.01 -2.15 -29.79
CA LYS A 552 -12.45 -3.31 -30.59
C LYS A 552 -13.29 -4.27 -29.74
N LEU A 553 -12.81 -4.66 -28.56
CA LEU A 553 -13.53 -5.55 -27.64
C LEU A 553 -14.89 -4.98 -27.20
N ILE A 554 -15.03 -3.65 -27.14
CA ILE A 554 -16.31 -2.98 -26.86
C ILE A 554 -17.28 -3.03 -28.04
N GLU A 555 -16.81 -3.08 -29.28
CA GLU A 555 -17.68 -3.38 -30.44
C GLU A 555 -18.04 -4.86 -30.48
N ASP A 556 -17.09 -5.76 -30.19
CA ASP A 556 -17.35 -7.21 -30.10
C ASP A 556 -18.38 -7.54 -28.97
N LEU A 557 -18.35 -6.81 -27.86
CA LEU A 557 -19.36 -6.85 -26.78
C LEU A 557 -20.78 -6.42 -27.21
N LYS A 558 -20.91 -5.59 -28.24
CA LYS A 558 -22.22 -5.12 -28.76
C LYS A 558 -22.78 -6.06 -29.83
N SER A 559 -22.01 -7.05 -30.27
CA SER A 559 -22.46 -8.06 -31.23
C SER A 559 -23.62 -8.88 -30.68
N ASP A 560 -24.57 -9.27 -31.53
CA ASP A 560 -25.65 -10.22 -31.18
C ASP A 560 -25.13 -11.65 -31.00
N SER A 561 -23.86 -11.93 -31.36
CA SER A 561 -23.23 -13.23 -31.18
C SER A 561 -22.78 -13.43 -29.73
N GLY A 562 -23.47 -14.32 -29.00
CA GLY A 562 -23.10 -14.69 -27.63
C GLY A 562 -21.69 -15.28 -27.51
N ASP A 563 -21.14 -15.88 -28.57
CA ASP A 563 -19.75 -16.35 -28.57
C ASP A 563 -18.75 -15.19 -28.63
N MET A 564 -19.02 -14.16 -29.45
CA MET A 564 -18.21 -12.94 -29.49
C MET A 564 -18.27 -12.19 -28.16
N GLN A 565 -19.48 -12.04 -27.60
CA GLN A 565 -19.67 -11.41 -26.28
C GLN A 565 -18.85 -12.13 -25.20
N ARG A 566 -18.88 -13.48 -25.17
CA ARG A 566 -18.14 -14.27 -24.19
C ARG A 566 -16.63 -14.07 -24.30
N THR A 567 -16.07 -14.20 -25.51
CA THR A 567 -14.63 -14.01 -25.75
C THR A 567 -14.19 -12.58 -25.45
N ALA A 568 -14.96 -11.58 -25.87
CA ALA A 568 -14.65 -10.18 -25.57
C ALA A 568 -14.70 -9.87 -24.06
N THR A 569 -15.66 -10.45 -23.34
CA THR A 569 -15.76 -10.34 -21.88
C THR A 569 -14.58 -11.02 -21.18
N GLU A 570 -14.14 -12.18 -21.69
CA GLU A 570 -12.96 -12.89 -21.17
C GLU A 570 -11.66 -12.10 -21.39
N GLU A 571 -11.45 -11.54 -22.59
CA GLU A 571 -10.28 -10.70 -22.85
C GLU A 571 -10.26 -9.45 -21.97
N LEU A 572 -11.41 -8.78 -21.78
CA LEU A 572 -11.51 -7.63 -20.87
C LEU A 572 -11.26 -8.03 -19.40
N ARG A 573 -11.72 -9.21 -18.96
CA ARG A 573 -11.41 -9.78 -17.64
C ARG A 573 -9.90 -9.94 -17.45
N LEU A 574 -9.20 -10.48 -18.46
CA LEU A 574 -7.76 -10.73 -18.44
C LEU A 574 -6.95 -9.42 -18.50
N LEU A 575 -7.29 -8.49 -19.39
CA LEU A 575 -6.67 -7.17 -19.48
C LEU A 575 -6.80 -6.40 -18.15
N ALA A 576 -7.98 -6.46 -17.52
CA ALA A 576 -8.23 -5.84 -16.22
C ALA A 576 -7.50 -6.54 -15.06
N LYS A 577 -7.07 -7.81 -15.19
CA LYS A 577 -6.47 -8.58 -14.09
C LYS A 577 -5.07 -8.08 -13.70
N HIS A 578 -4.25 -7.65 -14.67
CA HIS A 578 -2.80 -7.53 -14.50
C HIS A 578 -2.21 -6.10 -14.50
N SER A 579 -2.96 -5.07 -14.90
CA SER A 579 -2.48 -3.67 -14.89
C SER A 579 -3.52 -2.72 -14.30
N MET A 580 -3.07 -1.63 -13.66
CA MET A 580 -3.93 -0.57 -13.14
C MET A 580 -4.37 0.38 -14.24
N GLU A 581 -3.47 0.65 -15.19
CA GLU A 581 -3.65 1.46 -16.39
C GLU A 581 -4.72 0.83 -17.29
N ASN A 582 -4.65 -0.49 -17.52
CA ASN A 582 -5.66 -1.23 -18.27
C ASN A 582 -7.06 -1.07 -17.64
N ARG A 583 -7.18 -1.16 -16.31
CA ARG A 583 -8.46 -0.95 -15.62
C ARG A 583 -9.03 0.45 -15.90
N ILE A 584 -8.17 1.48 -15.92
CA ILE A 584 -8.57 2.86 -16.24
C ILE A 584 -8.98 2.98 -17.71
N VAL A 585 -8.22 2.41 -18.64
CA VAL A 585 -8.52 2.44 -20.09
C VAL A 585 -9.86 1.73 -20.39
N ILE A 586 -10.09 0.55 -19.82
CA ILE A 586 -11.34 -0.23 -19.97
C ILE A 586 -12.55 0.57 -19.49
N ALA A 587 -12.44 1.22 -18.33
CA ALA A 587 -13.50 2.08 -17.80
C ALA A 587 -13.74 3.32 -18.69
N ASN A 588 -12.68 4.03 -19.08
CA ASN A 588 -12.75 5.24 -19.91
C ASN A 588 -13.30 4.97 -21.32
N CYS A 589 -13.10 3.77 -21.87
CA CYS A 589 -13.69 3.39 -23.16
C CYS A 589 -15.19 3.04 -23.06
N GLY A 590 -15.76 2.96 -21.85
CA GLY A 590 -17.20 2.74 -21.63
C GLY A 590 -17.62 1.29 -21.39
N ALA A 591 -16.68 0.36 -21.14
CA ALA A 591 -17.00 -1.06 -20.98
C ALA A 591 -17.91 -1.37 -19.79
N ILE A 592 -17.87 -0.55 -18.72
CA ILE A 592 -18.58 -0.81 -17.45
C ILE A 592 -20.08 -1.08 -17.66
N SER A 593 -20.79 -0.22 -18.40
CA SER A 593 -22.24 -0.37 -18.60
C SER A 593 -22.60 -1.61 -19.42
N LEU A 594 -21.74 -2.02 -20.36
CA LEU A 594 -21.93 -3.24 -21.15
C LEU A 594 -21.70 -4.49 -20.27
N LEU A 595 -20.62 -4.51 -19.48
CA LEU A 595 -20.33 -5.57 -18.52
C LEU A 595 -21.46 -5.72 -17.47
N VAL A 596 -22.03 -4.60 -16.99
CA VAL A 596 -23.19 -4.62 -16.09
C VAL A 596 -24.44 -5.22 -16.77
N GLY A 597 -24.66 -4.95 -18.07
CA GLY A 597 -25.72 -5.60 -18.84
C GLY A 597 -25.55 -7.12 -18.93
N LEU A 598 -24.31 -7.59 -19.16
CA LEU A 598 -23.98 -9.01 -19.26
C LEU A 598 -24.09 -9.80 -17.94
N LEU A 599 -24.20 -9.13 -16.78
CA LEU A 599 -24.53 -9.80 -15.51
C LEU A 599 -25.89 -10.50 -15.52
N ARG A 600 -26.78 -10.17 -16.47
CA ARG A 600 -28.07 -10.86 -16.69
C ARG A 600 -28.05 -11.87 -17.83
N SER A 601 -26.87 -12.19 -18.38
CA SER A 601 -26.74 -13.20 -19.42
C SER A 601 -27.18 -14.58 -18.92
N THR A 602 -27.88 -15.33 -19.78
CA THR A 602 -28.22 -16.73 -19.53
C THR A 602 -27.05 -17.69 -19.78
N ASP A 603 -25.98 -17.22 -20.44
CA ASP A 603 -24.73 -17.96 -20.53
C ASP A 603 -23.92 -17.78 -19.24
N THR A 604 -23.76 -18.87 -18.49
CA THR A 604 -23.09 -18.87 -17.18
C THR A 604 -21.63 -18.43 -17.28
N LYS A 605 -20.92 -18.75 -18.36
CA LYS A 605 -19.54 -18.30 -18.58
C LYS A 605 -19.47 -16.80 -18.83
N THR A 606 -20.32 -16.26 -19.69
CA THR A 606 -20.39 -14.80 -19.91
C THR A 606 -20.73 -14.05 -18.62
N GLN A 607 -21.70 -14.54 -17.84
CA GLN A 607 -22.06 -13.94 -16.55
C GLN A 607 -20.89 -13.94 -15.55
N GLU A 608 -20.20 -15.07 -15.41
CA GLU A 608 -19.01 -15.22 -14.58
C GLU A 608 -17.86 -14.30 -15.03
N HIS A 609 -17.55 -14.27 -16.33
CA HIS A 609 -16.50 -13.41 -16.85
C HIS A 609 -16.84 -11.92 -16.65
N ALA A 610 -18.10 -11.53 -16.82
CA ALA A 610 -18.57 -10.15 -16.62
C ALA A 610 -18.44 -9.69 -15.16
N VAL A 611 -18.87 -10.52 -14.19
CA VAL A 611 -18.72 -10.17 -12.76
C VAL A 611 -17.25 -10.15 -12.35
N THR A 612 -16.42 -11.05 -12.90
CA THR A 612 -14.98 -11.08 -12.61
C THR A 612 -14.24 -9.88 -13.22
N ALA A 613 -14.65 -9.43 -14.42
CA ALA A 613 -14.15 -8.20 -15.00
C ALA A 613 -14.52 -6.98 -14.14
N LEU A 614 -15.76 -6.88 -13.68
CA LEU A 614 -16.18 -5.79 -12.77
C LEU A 614 -15.46 -5.84 -11.41
N LEU A 615 -15.24 -7.02 -10.84
CA LEU A 615 -14.41 -7.20 -9.64
C LEU A 615 -13.01 -6.64 -9.87
N ASN A 616 -12.35 -7.03 -10.95
CA ASN A 616 -11.04 -6.53 -11.32
C ASN A 616 -11.05 -5.00 -11.52
N LEU A 617 -12.02 -4.45 -12.25
CA LEU A 617 -12.14 -3.01 -12.44
C LEU A 617 -12.35 -2.25 -11.12
N SER A 618 -13.07 -2.83 -10.16
CA SER A 618 -13.38 -2.21 -8.85
C SER A 618 -12.17 -2.04 -7.93
N LEU A 619 -11.01 -2.67 -8.23
CA LEU A 619 -9.76 -2.46 -7.49
C LEU A 619 -9.17 -1.05 -7.69
N ASN A 620 -9.71 -0.26 -8.63
CA ASN A 620 -9.42 1.15 -8.81
C ASN A 620 -10.58 2.01 -8.25
N ASP A 621 -10.26 3.02 -7.43
CA ASP A 621 -11.28 3.83 -6.74
C ASP A 621 -12.15 4.69 -7.68
N ASN A 622 -11.59 5.22 -8.77
CA ASN A 622 -12.37 5.96 -9.76
C ASN A 622 -13.36 5.02 -10.48
N ASN A 623 -12.91 3.81 -10.81
CA ASN A 623 -13.75 2.79 -11.41
C ASN A 623 -14.82 2.29 -10.44
N LYS A 624 -14.51 2.15 -9.15
CA LYS A 624 -15.46 1.77 -8.08
C LYS A 624 -16.64 2.74 -8.01
N ILE A 625 -16.37 4.04 -8.14
CA ILE A 625 -17.41 5.08 -8.26
C ILE A 625 -18.19 4.91 -9.58
N ALA A 626 -17.51 4.72 -10.71
CA ALA A 626 -18.16 4.54 -12.01
C ALA A 626 -19.07 3.29 -12.07
N ILE A 627 -18.65 2.16 -11.50
CA ILE A 627 -19.43 0.92 -11.40
C ILE A 627 -20.64 1.13 -10.49
N GLY A 628 -20.50 1.84 -9.35
CA GLY A 628 -21.61 2.20 -8.49
C GLY A 628 -22.64 3.10 -9.19
N ASN A 629 -22.18 4.01 -10.05
CA ASN A 629 -23.03 4.92 -10.83
C ASN A 629 -23.69 4.25 -12.06
N ALA A 630 -23.21 3.09 -12.50
CA ALA A 630 -23.77 2.31 -13.60
C ALA A 630 -24.92 1.37 -13.19
N ASP A 631 -25.59 1.66 -12.07
CA ASP A 631 -26.70 0.87 -11.48
C ASP A 631 -26.43 -0.65 -11.35
N SER A 632 -25.17 -0.99 -11.10
CA SER A 632 -24.67 -2.37 -11.00
C SER A 632 -25.21 -3.18 -9.83
N ILE A 633 -25.80 -2.56 -8.81
CA ILE A 633 -26.19 -3.22 -7.54
C ILE A 633 -27.22 -4.34 -7.77
N ASP A 634 -28.35 -4.07 -8.43
CA ASP A 634 -29.37 -5.10 -8.69
C ASP A 634 -28.92 -6.22 -9.65
N PRO A 635 -28.17 -5.93 -10.73
CA PRO A 635 -27.49 -6.94 -11.54
C PRO A 635 -26.49 -7.81 -10.74
N LEU A 636 -25.67 -7.23 -9.85
CA LEU A 636 -24.76 -8.00 -8.99
C LEU A 636 -25.52 -8.93 -8.04
N ILE A 637 -26.61 -8.45 -7.43
CA ILE A 637 -27.45 -9.28 -6.56
C ILE A 637 -28.09 -10.42 -7.34
N HIS A 638 -28.49 -10.20 -8.60
CA HIS A 638 -28.97 -11.27 -9.46
C HIS A 638 -27.91 -12.36 -9.69
N VAL A 639 -26.65 -11.99 -9.96
CA VAL A 639 -25.54 -12.95 -10.06
C VAL A 639 -25.31 -13.70 -8.73
N LEU A 640 -25.43 -13.01 -7.59
CA LEU A 640 -25.28 -13.62 -6.27
C LEU A 640 -26.39 -14.67 -5.98
N GLU A 641 -27.56 -14.50 -6.57
CA GLU A 641 -28.70 -15.42 -6.47
C GLU A 641 -28.62 -16.58 -7.48
N THR A 642 -28.33 -16.31 -8.75
CA THR A 642 -28.48 -17.29 -9.85
C THR A 642 -27.18 -17.82 -10.44
N GLY A 643 -26.04 -17.18 -10.13
CA GLY A 643 -24.75 -17.53 -10.72
C GLY A 643 -24.20 -18.89 -10.29
N ASN A 644 -23.18 -19.35 -11.00
CA ASN A 644 -22.35 -20.48 -10.56
C ASN A 644 -21.55 -20.09 -9.29
N PRO A 645 -20.92 -21.04 -8.57
CA PRO A 645 -20.24 -20.74 -7.30
C PRO A 645 -19.19 -19.62 -7.41
N GLU A 646 -18.35 -19.62 -8.44
CA GLU A 646 -17.34 -18.58 -8.65
C GLU A 646 -17.97 -17.22 -8.99
N ALA A 647 -19.03 -17.17 -9.78
CA ALA A 647 -19.77 -15.94 -10.08
C ALA A 647 -20.43 -15.35 -8.82
N LYS A 648 -20.95 -16.20 -7.92
CA LYS A 648 -21.49 -15.77 -6.61
C LYS A 648 -20.40 -15.21 -5.70
N GLU A 649 -19.26 -15.89 -5.60
CA GLU A 649 -18.06 -15.41 -4.90
C GLU A 649 -17.61 -14.04 -5.42
N ASN A 650 -17.39 -13.94 -6.74
CA ASN A 650 -16.95 -12.70 -7.39
C ASN A 650 -17.98 -11.58 -7.26
N SER A 651 -19.29 -11.88 -7.22
CA SER A 651 -20.34 -10.89 -6.95
C SER A 651 -20.28 -10.38 -5.50
N ALA A 652 -20.15 -11.27 -4.51
CA ALA A 652 -19.99 -10.88 -3.11
C ALA A 652 -18.74 -10.02 -2.88
N ALA A 653 -17.61 -10.41 -3.49
CA ALA A 653 -16.37 -9.63 -3.46
C ALA A 653 -16.52 -8.25 -4.15
N THR A 654 -17.29 -8.17 -5.24
CA THR A 654 -17.57 -6.89 -5.92
C THR A 654 -18.46 -5.99 -5.06
N LEU A 655 -19.52 -6.53 -4.46
CA LEU A 655 -20.37 -5.78 -3.52
C LEU A 655 -19.60 -5.29 -2.30
N TYR A 656 -18.67 -6.10 -1.75
CA TYR A 656 -17.72 -5.65 -0.74
C TYR A 656 -16.89 -4.46 -1.24
N SER A 657 -16.21 -4.60 -2.38
CA SER A 657 -15.37 -3.55 -2.96
C SER A 657 -16.13 -2.23 -3.16
N LEU A 658 -17.34 -2.29 -3.72
CA LEU A 658 -18.21 -1.12 -3.92
C LEU A 658 -18.65 -0.49 -2.58
N SER A 659 -18.93 -1.30 -1.55
CA SER A 659 -19.39 -0.83 -0.23
C SER A 659 -18.34 -0.04 0.57
N VAL A 660 -17.08 0.01 0.12
CA VAL A 660 -16.07 0.93 0.69
C VAL A 660 -16.47 2.40 0.49
N ILE A 661 -17.23 2.71 -0.56
CA ILE A 661 -17.83 4.03 -0.77
C ILE A 661 -19.14 4.14 0.04
N GLU A 662 -19.30 5.21 0.83
CA GLU A 662 -20.43 5.34 1.77
C GLU A 662 -21.80 5.36 1.06
N GLU A 663 -21.97 6.08 -0.06
CA GLU A 663 -23.25 6.08 -0.78
C GLU A 663 -23.63 4.67 -1.27
N ASN A 664 -22.64 3.91 -1.76
CA ASN A 664 -22.85 2.53 -2.18
C ASN A 664 -23.15 1.61 -0.99
N LYS A 665 -22.48 1.79 0.16
CA LYS A 665 -22.76 1.03 1.40
C LYS A 665 -24.21 1.16 1.85
N VAL A 666 -24.75 2.38 1.78
CA VAL A 666 -26.17 2.66 2.10
C VAL A 666 -27.11 2.05 1.04
N ARG A 667 -26.79 2.19 -0.26
CA ARG A 667 -27.59 1.59 -1.35
C ARG A 667 -27.63 0.06 -1.27
N ILE A 668 -26.48 -0.60 -1.13
CA ILE A 668 -26.36 -2.05 -1.01
C ILE A 668 -27.08 -2.56 0.24
N GLY A 669 -26.90 -1.89 1.39
CA GLY A 669 -27.54 -2.28 2.64
C GLY A 669 -29.06 -2.09 2.69
N ARG A 670 -29.60 -1.16 1.90
CA ARG A 670 -31.05 -0.95 1.73
C ARG A 670 -31.67 -1.80 0.61
N SER A 671 -30.86 -2.40 -0.26
CA SER A 671 -31.28 -3.34 -1.30
C SER A 671 -31.57 -4.75 -0.74
N ARG A 672 -31.90 -5.69 -1.63
CA ARG A 672 -32.12 -7.10 -1.28
C ARG A 672 -30.81 -7.91 -1.09
N ALA A 673 -29.63 -7.30 -1.20
CA ALA A 673 -28.32 -7.98 -1.17
C ALA A 673 -28.04 -8.82 0.09
N ILE A 674 -28.53 -8.39 1.26
CA ILE A 674 -28.19 -9.01 2.56
C ILE A 674 -28.66 -10.47 2.64
N GLY A 675 -29.82 -10.81 2.08
CA GLY A 675 -30.35 -12.18 2.08
C GLY A 675 -29.42 -13.17 1.34
N PRO A 676 -29.15 -12.95 0.04
CA PRO A 676 -28.22 -13.77 -0.74
C PRO A 676 -26.78 -13.79 -0.19
N LEU A 677 -26.30 -12.70 0.45
CA LEU A 677 -25.02 -12.72 1.17
C LEU A 677 -25.04 -13.69 2.36
N VAL A 678 -26.13 -13.76 3.13
CA VAL A 678 -26.27 -14.73 4.22
C VAL A 678 -26.47 -16.16 3.71
N GLU A 679 -27.13 -16.33 2.56
CA GLU A 679 -27.22 -17.65 1.90
C GLU A 679 -25.84 -18.15 1.45
N LEU A 680 -25.01 -17.27 0.87
CA LEU A 680 -23.62 -17.60 0.53
C LEU A 680 -22.76 -17.87 1.77
N LEU A 681 -23.01 -17.16 2.88
CA LEU A 681 -22.37 -17.43 4.18
C LEU A 681 -22.74 -18.81 4.74
N ALA A 682 -23.98 -19.27 4.52
CA ALA A 682 -24.47 -20.58 4.96
C ALA A 682 -23.92 -21.71 4.08
N ASN A 683 -24.10 -21.60 2.77
CA ASN A 683 -24.01 -22.71 1.81
C ASN A 683 -22.86 -22.57 0.79
N GLY A 684 -22.11 -21.47 0.82
CA GLY A 684 -21.00 -21.22 -0.10
C GLY A 684 -19.75 -22.08 0.17
N THR A 685 -18.82 -22.04 -0.77
CA THR A 685 -17.46 -22.55 -0.60
C THR A 685 -16.73 -21.80 0.53
N PRO A 686 -15.58 -22.28 1.05
CA PRO A 686 -14.78 -21.52 2.02
C PRO A 686 -14.46 -20.09 1.56
N ARG A 687 -14.22 -19.90 0.25
CA ARG A 687 -14.05 -18.59 -0.38
C ARG A 687 -15.33 -17.76 -0.36
N GLY A 688 -16.46 -18.35 -0.79
CA GLY A 688 -17.76 -17.67 -0.77
C GLY A 688 -18.19 -17.22 0.62
N LYS A 689 -17.94 -18.04 1.64
CA LYS A 689 -18.19 -17.68 3.04
C LYS A 689 -17.31 -16.52 3.51
N LYS A 690 -16.02 -16.51 3.13
CA LYS A 690 -15.07 -15.43 3.41
C LYS A 690 -15.47 -14.12 2.74
N ASP A 691 -15.86 -14.16 1.46
CA ASP A 691 -16.28 -12.98 0.71
C ASP A 691 -17.62 -12.44 1.23
N ALA A 692 -18.58 -13.32 1.54
CA ALA A 692 -19.84 -12.96 2.19
C ALA A 692 -19.64 -12.34 3.58
N ALA A 693 -18.82 -12.94 4.45
CA ALA A 693 -18.50 -12.40 5.77
C ALA A 693 -17.81 -11.03 5.66
N THR A 694 -16.98 -10.84 4.64
CA THR A 694 -16.26 -9.59 4.40
C THR A 694 -17.18 -8.47 3.88
N ALA A 695 -18.12 -8.79 3.00
CA ALA A 695 -19.18 -7.86 2.60
C ALA A 695 -20.09 -7.49 3.79
N LEU A 696 -20.56 -8.48 4.55
CA LEU A 696 -21.41 -8.28 5.73
C LEU A 696 -20.69 -7.47 6.83
N PHE A 697 -19.39 -7.67 7.03
CA PHE A 697 -18.57 -6.85 7.92
C PHE A 697 -18.67 -5.36 7.54
N ASN A 698 -18.33 -5.02 6.31
CA ASN A 698 -18.28 -3.61 5.89
C ASN A 698 -19.68 -2.97 5.81
N LEU A 699 -20.71 -3.75 5.45
CA LEU A 699 -22.11 -3.31 5.51
C LEU A 699 -22.59 -3.09 6.96
N SER A 700 -22.12 -3.90 7.93
CA SER A 700 -22.52 -3.81 9.35
C SER A 700 -21.98 -2.57 10.07
N ILE A 701 -20.98 -1.88 9.51
CA ILE A 701 -20.47 -0.61 10.06
C ILE A 701 -21.60 0.43 10.06
N PHE A 702 -22.43 0.47 9.01
CA PHE A 702 -23.57 1.38 8.93
C PHE A 702 -24.75 0.89 9.79
N HIS A 703 -25.18 1.73 10.74
CA HIS A 703 -26.12 1.31 11.81
C HIS A 703 -27.44 0.73 11.28
N GLU A 704 -28.05 1.34 10.26
CA GLU A 704 -29.33 0.87 9.70
C GLU A 704 -29.27 -0.54 9.08
N ASN A 705 -28.08 -1.01 8.69
CA ASN A 705 -27.91 -2.33 8.07
C ASN A 705 -27.89 -3.45 9.12
N LYS A 706 -27.50 -3.15 10.36
CA LYS A 706 -27.33 -4.13 11.44
C LYS A 706 -28.59 -4.95 11.69
N LEU A 707 -29.75 -4.29 11.75
CA LEU A 707 -31.04 -4.96 11.95
C LEU A 707 -31.37 -5.91 10.79
N ARG A 708 -31.12 -5.49 9.54
CA ARG A 708 -31.36 -6.31 8.34
C ARG A 708 -30.47 -7.56 8.31
N ILE A 709 -29.20 -7.42 8.70
CA ILE A 709 -28.24 -8.54 8.81
C ILE A 709 -28.69 -9.55 9.88
N VAL A 710 -29.20 -9.07 11.02
CA VAL A 710 -29.75 -9.95 12.08
C VAL A 710 -31.03 -10.64 11.59
N GLN A 711 -31.96 -9.92 10.98
CA GLN A 711 -33.23 -10.45 10.46
C GLN A 711 -33.03 -11.48 9.34
N ALA A 712 -31.97 -11.35 8.54
CA ALA A 712 -31.58 -12.34 7.53
C ALA A 712 -30.98 -13.63 8.13
N GLY A 713 -30.77 -13.71 9.45
CA GLY A 713 -30.26 -14.91 10.13
C GLY A 713 -28.74 -15.07 10.08
N ALA A 714 -27.98 -14.00 9.80
CA ALA A 714 -26.51 -14.06 9.69
C ALA A 714 -25.83 -14.60 10.95
N VAL A 715 -26.36 -14.27 12.13
CA VAL A 715 -25.69 -14.50 13.43
C VAL A 715 -25.37 -15.97 13.70
N ARG A 716 -26.25 -16.91 13.35
CA ARG A 716 -25.99 -18.35 13.52
C ARG A 716 -24.75 -18.78 12.74
N HIS A 717 -24.72 -18.47 11.46
CA HIS A 717 -23.62 -18.82 10.55
C HIS A 717 -22.32 -18.10 10.94
N LEU A 718 -22.39 -16.88 11.47
CA LEU A 718 -21.22 -16.16 11.99
C LEU A 718 -20.65 -16.84 13.25
N VAL A 719 -21.47 -17.37 14.15
CA VAL A 719 -20.99 -18.16 15.30
C VAL A 719 -20.35 -19.48 14.83
N GLU A 720 -20.93 -20.15 13.83
CA GLU A 720 -20.35 -21.36 13.21
C GLU A 720 -18.99 -21.09 12.55
N LEU A 721 -18.76 -19.88 12.03
CA LEU A 721 -17.47 -19.45 11.45
C LEU A 721 -16.42 -18.97 12.47
N MET A 722 -16.73 -19.05 13.77
CA MET A 722 -15.75 -18.81 14.85
C MET A 722 -14.96 -20.06 15.24
N ASP A 723 -15.26 -21.24 14.68
CA ASP A 723 -14.38 -22.41 14.74
C ASP A 723 -13.01 -22.06 14.12
N PRO A 724 -11.89 -22.23 14.85
CA PRO A 724 -10.54 -22.03 14.30
C PRO A 724 -10.27 -22.80 12.99
N ALA A 725 -10.87 -23.98 12.81
CA ALA A 725 -10.74 -24.77 11.58
C ALA A 725 -11.38 -24.10 10.36
N ALA A 726 -12.31 -23.15 10.55
CA ALA A 726 -12.90 -22.37 9.46
C ALA A 726 -12.01 -21.19 9.00
N GLY A 727 -10.96 -20.84 9.73
CA GLY A 727 -10.01 -19.79 9.36
C GLY A 727 -10.59 -18.37 9.29
N MET A 728 -11.78 -18.13 9.85
CA MET A 728 -12.55 -16.88 9.69
C MET A 728 -12.88 -16.15 11.01
N VAL A 729 -12.35 -16.64 12.13
CA VAL A 729 -12.66 -16.20 13.51
C VAL A 729 -12.67 -14.66 13.65
N ASP A 730 -11.57 -13.99 13.31
CA ASP A 730 -11.43 -12.53 13.46
C ASP A 730 -12.50 -11.76 12.67
N LYS A 731 -12.85 -12.22 11.47
CA LYS A 731 -13.85 -11.54 10.63
C LYS A 731 -15.25 -11.77 11.19
N ALA A 732 -15.57 -13.00 11.58
CA ALA A 732 -16.85 -13.36 12.19
C ALA A 732 -17.09 -12.58 13.49
N VAL A 733 -16.11 -12.55 14.40
CA VAL A 733 -16.19 -11.81 15.68
C VAL A 733 -16.35 -10.31 15.43
N ALA A 734 -15.68 -9.74 14.42
CA ALA A 734 -15.84 -8.32 14.08
C ALA A 734 -17.29 -7.98 13.63
N VAL A 735 -17.93 -8.85 12.82
CA VAL A 735 -19.36 -8.67 12.49
C VAL A 735 -20.23 -8.80 13.74
N LEU A 736 -20.02 -9.83 14.58
CA LEU A 736 -20.81 -10.02 15.80
C LEU A 736 -20.66 -8.85 16.79
N SER A 737 -19.46 -8.27 16.93
CA SER A 737 -19.22 -7.07 17.71
C SER A 737 -20.05 -5.88 17.20
N ASN A 738 -20.03 -5.63 15.88
CA ASN A 738 -20.87 -4.60 15.26
C ASN A 738 -22.37 -4.84 15.49
N LEU A 739 -22.84 -6.09 15.40
CA LEU A 739 -24.25 -6.44 15.64
C LEU A 739 -24.64 -6.36 17.13
N ALA A 740 -23.73 -6.63 18.06
CA ALA A 740 -23.97 -6.52 19.51
C ALA A 740 -24.29 -5.07 19.96
N THR A 741 -24.02 -4.06 19.13
CA THR A 741 -24.42 -2.68 19.41
C THR A 741 -25.95 -2.48 19.40
N ILE A 742 -26.73 -3.32 18.71
CA ILE A 742 -28.21 -3.24 18.67
C ILE A 742 -28.90 -4.32 19.53
N PRO A 743 -30.11 -4.07 20.07
CA PRO A 743 -30.82 -5.02 20.94
C PRO A 743 -31.09 -6.39 20.29
N GLU A 744 -31.49 -6.40 19.02
CA GLU A 744 -31.82 -7.61 18.27
C GLU A 744 -30.57 -8.46 18.03
N GLY A 745 -29.45 -7.82 17.70
CA GLY A 745 -28.15 -8.47 17.56
C GLY A 745 -27.68 -9.10 18.87
N ARG A 746 -27.80 -8.40 20.01
CA ARG A 746 -27.50 -8.97 21.34
C ARG A 746 -28.34 -10.22 21.63
N THR A 747 -29.64 -10.14 21.38
CA THR A 747 -30.57 -11.27 21.57
C THR A 747 -30.17 -12.45 20.69
N ALA A 748 -29.94 -12.21 19.40
CA ALA A 748 -29.55 -13.24 18.44
C ALA A 748 -28.21 -13.90 18.80
N ILE A 749 -27.19 -13.14 19.22
CA ILE A 749 -25.86 -13.68 19.60
C ILE A 749 -25.97 -14.60 20.81
N GLY A 750 -26.74 -14.19 21.83
CA GLY A 750 -26.98 -15.01 23.01
C GLY A 750 -27.83 -16.26 22.73
N GLN A 751 -28.77 -16.18 21.79
CA GLN A 751 -29.60 -17.32 21.37
C GLN A 751 -28.85 -18.31 20.46
N ALA A 752 -27.93 -17.83 19.62
CA ALA A 752 -27.11 -18.64 18.73
C ALA A 752 -25.94 -19.34 19.43
N GLY A 753 -25.81 -19.24 20.75
CA GLY A 753 -24.70 -19.84 21.49
C GLY A 753 -23.35 -19.15 21.30
N GLY A 754 -23.34 -17.86 20.90
CA GLY A 754 -22.08 -17.14 20.66
C GLY A 754 -21.27 -16.80 21.92
N ILE A 755 -21.86 -16.88 23.12
CA ILE A 755 -21.21 -16.48 24.37
C ILE A 755 -19.96 -17.32 24.71
N PRO A 756 -20.01 -18.67 24.77
CA PRO A 756 -18.82 -19.50 25.01
C PRO A 756 -17.70 -19.23 24.01
N VAL A 757 -18.00 -19.21 22.71
CA VAL A 757 -16.99 -19.01 21.65
C VAL A 757 -16.40 -17.59 21.69
N LEU A 758 -17.17 -16.57 22.09
CA LEU A 758 -16.62 -15.23 22.34
C LEU A 758 -15.66 -15.20 23.55
N VAL A 759 -15.91 -15.99 24.60
CA VAL A 759 -15.00 -16.10 25.75
C VAL A 759 -13.72 -16.83 25.35
N GLU A 760 -13.83 -17.92 24.60
CA GLU A 760 -12.69 -18.64 24.01
C GLU A 760 -11.82 -17.72 23.13
N VAL A 761 -12.42 -16.87 22.30
CA VAL A 761 -11.67 -15.88 21.50
C VAL A 761 -10.97 -14.82 22.37
N VAL A 762 -11.52 -14.44 23.53
CA VAL A 762 -10.82 -13.56 24.49
C VAL A 762 -9.57 -14.23 25.10
N GLU A 763 -9.56 -15.56 25.20
CA GLU A 763 -8.43 -16.34 25.72
C GLU A 763 -7.39 -16.67 24.64
N LEU A 764 -7.82 -17.24 23.51
CA LEU A 764 -6.96 -17.86 22.50
C LEU A 764 -6.85 -17.07 21.18
N GLY A 765 -7.75 -16.12 20.92
CA GLY A 765 -7.82 -15.39 19.65
C GLY A 765 -6.64 -14.45 19.37
N SER A 766 -6.64 -13.90 18.15
CA SER A 766 -5.68 -12.86 17.75
C SER A 766 -5.85 -11.59 18.58
N ALA A 767 -4.88 -10.66 18.52
CA ALA A 767 -5.01 -9.35 19.18
C ALA A 767 -6.28 -8.58 18.74
N ARG A 768 -6.71 -8.72 17.47
CA ARG A 768 -7.94 -8.12 16.92
C ARG A 768 -9.19 -8.93 17.31
N GLY A 769 -9.11 -10.26 17.27
CA GLY A 769 -10.19 -11.14 17.74
C GLY A 769 -10.54 -10.87 19.21
N LYS A 770 -9.53 -10.79 20.08
CA LYS A 770 -9.66 -10.47 21.51
C LYS A 770 -10.31 -9.12 21.78
N GLU A 771 -9.92 -8.09 21.02
CA GLU A 771 -10.52 -6.74 21.10
C GLU A 771 -12.01 -6.76 20.76
N ASN A 772 -12.37 -7.35 19.62
CA ASN A 772 -13.76 -7.43 19.16
C ASN A 772 -14.62 -8.33 20.05
N ALA A 773 -14.07 -9.45 20.54
CA ALA A 773 -14.78 -10.34 21.44
C ALA A 773 -15.06 -9.68 22.80
N ALA A 774 -14.08 -8.99 23.39
CA ALA A 774 -14.27 -8.22 24.61
C ALA A 774 -15.33 -7.10 24.44
N ALA A 775 -15.36 -6.44 23.28
CA ALA A 775 -16.38 -5.44 22.95
C ALA A 775 -17.80 -6.06 22.83
N ALA A 776 -17.93 -7.19 22.12
CA ALA A 776 -19.20 -7.92 22.00
C ALA A 776 -19.73 -8.38 23.37
N LEU A 777 -18.86 -8.99 24.20
CA LEU A 777 -19.18 -9.42 25.55
C LEU A 777 -19.58 -8.25 26.45
N LEU A 778 -18.90 -7.09 26.35
CA LEU A 778 -19.26 -5.88 27.08
C LEU A 778 -20.68 -5.41 26.72
N HIS A 779 -21.03 -5.35 25.43
CA HIS A 779 -22.38 -5.00 24.99
C HIS A 779 -23.44 -5.99 25.48
N LEU A 780 -23.16 -7.30 25.45
CA LEU A 780 -24.05 -8.34 25.96
C LEU A 780 -24.29 -8.20 27.48
N CYS A 781 -23.22 -8.06 28.26
CA CYS A 781 -23.30 -8.02 29.73
C CYS A 781 -23.99 -6.75 30.26
N THR A 782 -23.67 -5.60 29.67
CA THR A 782 -24.25 -4.29 30.07
C THR A 782 -25.75 -4.17 29.80
N ASN A 783 -26.29 -5.00 28.91
CA ASN A 783 -27.71 -4.95 28.49
C ASN A 783 -28.54 -6.15 28.95
N SER A 784 -27.92 -7.21 29.48
CA SER A 784 -28.63 -8.43 29.90
C SER A 784 -27.94 -9.08 31.10
N GLY A 785 -28.62 -9.09 32.24
CA GLY A 785 -28.17 -9.81 33.44
C GLY A 785 -28.00 -11.32 33.17
N ARG A 786 -28.88 -11.92 32.35
CA ARG A 786 -28.75 -13.32 31.94
C ARG A 786 -27.47 -13.58 31.15
N PHE A 787 -27.15 -12.73 30.18
CA PHE A 787 -25.90 -12.88 29.42
C PHE A 787 -24.68 -12.61 30.31
N CYS A 788 -24.74 -11.63 31.21
CA CYS A 788 -23.70 -11.40 32.22
C CYS A 788 -23.47 -12.63 33.12
N SER A 789 -24.51 -13.34 33.52
CA SER A 789 -24.38 -14.60 34.28
C SER A 789 -23.72 -15.71 33.45
N LEU A 790 -24.11 -15.87 32.19
CA LEU A 790 -23.49 -16.85 31.29
C LEU A 790 -22.00 -16.56 31.08
N VAL A 791 -21.63 -15.32 30.74
CA VAL A 791 -20.22 -14.92 30.55
C VAL A 791 -19.35 -15.17 31.80
N LEU A 792 -19.94 -15.06 32.99
CA LEU A 792 -19.26 -15.42 34.25
C LEU A 792 -19.19 -16.94 34.49
N GLN A 793 -20.16 -17.71 34.00
CA GLN A 793 -20.17 -19.19 34.08
C GLN A 793 -19.17 -19.81 33.10
N GLU A 794 -19.03 -19.27 31.89
CA GLU A 794 -18.00 -19.63 30.90
C GLU A 794 -16.56 -19.21 31.32
N GLY A 795 -16.38 -18.71 32.55
CA GLY A 795 -15.04 -18.46 33.09
C GLY A 795 -14.30 -17.26 32.52
N ALA A 796 -14.98 -16.26 31.94
CA ALA A 796 -14.32 -15.14 31.24
C ALA A 796 -13.38 -14.25 32.09
N VAL A 797 -13.38 -14.37 33.43
CA VAL A 797 -12.65 -13.43 34.31
C VAL A 797 -11.13 -13.52 34.18
N PRO A 798 -10.44 -14.69 34.28
CA PRO A 798 -9.00 -14.77 34.08
C PRO A 798 -8.51 -14.26 32.70
N PRO A 799 -9.09 -14.65 31.54
CA PRO A 799 -8.61 -14.15 30.26
C PRO A 799 -8.91 -12.66 30.07
N LEU A 800 -10.00 -12.10 30.62
CA LEU A 800 -10.22 -10.65 30.66
C LEU A 800 -9.21 -9.91 31.54
N VAL A 801 -8.78 -10.49 32.67
CA VAL A 801 -7.73 -9.91 33.52
C VAL A 801 -6.40 -9.91 32.76
N ALA A 802 -6.03 -11.01 32.10
CA ALA A 802 -4.84 -11.05 31.25
C ALA A 802 -4.91 -9.99 30.13
N LEU A 803 -6.03 -9.91 29.41
CA LEU A 803 -6.24 -8.94 28.33
C LEU A 803 -6.15 -7.49 28.82
N SER A 804 -6.61 -7.21 30.05
CA SER A 804 -6.50 -5.87 30.68
C SER A 804 -5.05 -5.44 30.98
N GLN A 805 -4.10 -6.38 31.01
CA GLN A 805 -2.68 -6.16 31.29
C GLN A 805 -1.82 -6.18 30.02
N SER A 806 -2.08 -7.11 29.10
CA SER A 806 -1.24 -7.36 27.91
C SER A 806 -1.87 -7.02 26.55
N GLY A 807 -3.17 -6.69 26.49
CA GLY A 807 -3.88 -6.38 25.23
C GLY A 807 -3.48 -5.07 24.54
N THR A 808 -4.07 -4.85 23.34
CA THR A 808 -4.05 -3.55 22.65
C THR A 808 -4.67 -2.46 23.54
N PRO A 809 -4.42 -1.16 23.30
CA PRO A 809 -5.03 -0.08 24.10
C PRO A 809 -6.57 -0.17 24.16
N ARG A 810 -7.22 -0.47 23.03
CA ARG A 810 -8.67 -0.68 22.93
C ARG A 810 -9.11 -1.96 23.65
N ALA A 811 -8.41 -3.09 23.46
CA ALA A 811 -8.74 -4.34 24.15
C ALA A 811 -8.62 -4.20 25.69
N LYS A 812 -7.60 -3.48 26.16
CA LYS A 812 -7.43 -3.12 27.58
C LYS A 812 -8.61 -2.31 28.10
N GLU A 813 -9.00 -1.26 27.38
CA GLU A 813 -10.16 -0.42 27.72
C GLU A 813 -11.44 -1.25 27.85
N LYS A 814 -11.77 -2.09 26.85
CA LYS A 814 -13.00 -2.91 26.88
C LYS A 814 -12.95 -4.00 27.97
N ALA A 815 -11.80 -4.64 28.17
CA ALA A 815 -11.61 -5.62 29.24
C ALA A 815 -11.75 -4.99 30.63
N GLN A 816 -11.13 -3.83 30.86
CA GLN A 816 -11.27 -3.08 32.12
C GLN A 816 -12.70 -2.61 32.37
N ALA A 817 -13.39 -2.11 31.35
CA ALA A 817 -14.81 -1.75 31.43
C ALA A 817 -15.67 -2.94 31.83
N LEU A 818 -15.49 -4.11 31.20
CA LEU A 818 -16.25 -5.32 31.51
C LEU A 818 -15.94 -5.86 32.92
N LEU A 819 -14.67 -5.89 33.34
CA LEU A 819 -14.28 -6.27 34.70
C LEU A 819 -14.84 -5.30 35.76
N SER A 820 -14.88 -3.99 35.48
CA SER A 820 -15.49 -3.01 36.37
C SER A 820 -17.00 -3.23 36.51
N TYR A 821 -17.68 -3.56 35.42
CA TYR A 821 -19.10 -3.89 35.43
C TYR A 821 -19.40 -5.15 36.28
N PHE A 822 -18.59 -6.20 36.16
CA PHE A 822 -18.70 -7.39 37.02
C PHE A 822 -18.48 -7.07 38.50
N ARG A 823 -17.55 -6.17 38.84
CA ARG A 823 -17.35 -5.71 40.22
C ARG A 823 -18.59 -4.97 40.73
N ASN A 824 -19.14 -4.04 39.93
CA ASN A 824 -20.29 -3.23 40.33
C ASN A 824 -21.57 -4.08 40.52
N GLN A 825 -21.80 -5.07 39.64
CA GLN A 825 -22.86 -6.08 39.78
C GLN A 825 -22.81 -6.83 41.12
N ARG A 826 -21.61 -7.25 41.56
CA ARG A 826 -21.44 -7.95 42.86
C ARG A 826 -21.77 -7.06 44.06
N HIS A 827 -21.35 -5.79 44.05
CA HIS A 827 -21.62 -4.86 45.15
C HIS A 827 -23.10 -4.40 45.19
N GLY A 828 -23.74 -4.19 44.04
CA GLY A 828 -25.15 -3.81 43.95
C GLY A 828 -26.11 -4.88 44.51
N ASN A 829 -25.76 -6.17 44.40
CA ASN A 829 -26.54 -7.27 44.97
C ASN A 829 -26.21 -7.56 46.45
N ALA A 830 -25.08 -7.07 46.97
CA ALA A 830 -24.72 -7.18 48.39
C ALA A 830 -25.49 -6.19 49.28
N GLY A 831 -25.89 -5.02 48.74
CA GLY A 831 -26.67 -4.00 49.44
C GLY A 831 -28.20 -4.18 49.40
N ARG A 832 -28.70 -5.36 49.00
CA ARG A 832 -30.14 -5.69 48.89
C ARG A 832 -30.52 -7.02 49.57
N ARG A 833 -29.74 -7.45 50.56
CA ARG A 833 -30.02 -8.64 51.39
C ARG A 833 -30.14 -8.25 52.85
#